data_AF-A0A8H6EY58-F1
#
_entry.id   AF-A0A8H6EY58-F1
#
_cell.length_a   1.000
_cell.length_b   1.000
_cell.length_c   1.000
_cell.angle_alpha   90.00
_cell.angle_beta   90.00
_cell.angle_gamma   90.00
#
_symmetry.space_group_name_H-M   'P 1'
#
loop_
_entity.id
_entity.type
_entity.pdbx_description
1 polymer ?
#
loop_
_entity_poly.entity_id
_entity_poly.type
_entity_poly.pdbx_seq_one_letter_code
_entity_poly.pdbx_strand_id
1 'polypeptide(L)'
;MSETTTTLGQPQLDRLVLISLRKKFHPLTFGKLYREYKFKTLSGSNDAKIDLLPLFQDCSSSALQLKYIFEVLVTNDLDNTFEDLVNFFSTYLAKLKQEDQTAILVYFNQISDEFPWKSLGCHEEFLKALGSFLESFPKFQSSLDNDAKFILMLTKFVANILSSGSKIFPQFTQDILNYLEYLKKNGFNSSYEYLNASFSDYNLSAVKKGYNTLTASQNGRQGSLESAKLLKMRKILWLSQQFIVKYSPVNEKLIRVFKRVLNLSSVTTAATNTSIAYEFTTSMFDCLLLSTKRTRDVWINAITNKLPLVMKLLKISQAKLATTLQNISDASNVDHNRQVFIKFLKKLITLDLVKPEHLQRIVTNAPSTLAMKNIKTEEVVATYNNIFHKSNPEFSSIEESGALNFMKTVSQSILYMQTVSKLILDSIRTFITEKDNLRLRRILISLASEKSVLDYVLLERSPYDFIQKLLSYLDQLVDTRPGTETKSDQFMRENNEDFMDLDLGSDDASNAQEFFTDLGTVLIFVQYAVYRYNMNLWKFEKNDITLQLLNNASTINSNDYLEKLQDPSSELNKIMNKWISSLFNSDNTDGISDDLIKMCSLRDYHFIMPRILEEAIMAYSSCLIDEDSLIGGLEYFYQPFLINNLTTIFRYLVNASWEKEGQNSIITLTKILEKLSKPGEMNDEARILHSMVMENVNDVVFTALENLSGLPQVENYLKQLKKARSG
;
A
#
# COMPACT_ATOMS: atom_id res chain seq x y z
N MET A 1 73.31 18.14 35.99
CA MET A 1 74.09 19.12 35.22
C MET A 1 74.07 18.64 33.78
N SER A 2 73.53 19.33 32.78
CA SER A 2 73.33 20.75 32.55
C SER A 2 72.07 20.97 31.70
N GLU A 3 71.40 22.09 31.94
CA GLU A 3 70.28 22.59 31.15
C GLU A 3 70.63 22.81 29.68
N THR A 4 69.68 22.51 28.80
CA THR A 4 69.43 23.32 27.61
C THR A 4 67.94 23.59 27.52
N THR A 5 67.57 24.75 28.04
CA THR A 5 66.37 25.50 27.65
C THR A 5 66.36 25.74 26.14
N THR A 6 65.36 25.18 25.45
CA THR A 6 64.98 25.64 24.10
C THR A 6 63.45 25.70 24.01
N THR A 7 62.97 26.95 24.08
CA THR A 7 61.76 27.47 23.44
C THR A 7 60.43 26.79 23.75
N LEU A 8 59.61 27.49 24.58
CA LEU A 8 58.15 27.48 24.51
C LEU A 8 57.71 27.68 23.04
N GLY A 9 57.54 26.60 22.30
CA GLY A 9 57.08 26.60 20.91
C GLY A 9 55.72 25.93 20.83
N GLN A 10 54.72 26.70 20.36
CA GLN A 10 53.38 26.33 19.89
C GLN A 10 52.68 25.10 20.50
N PRO A 11 51.45 25.22 21.03
CA PRO A 11 50.69 24.04 21.44
C PRO A 11 50.54 23.12 20.22
N GLN A 12 50.92 21.84 20.31
CA GLN A 12 50.58 20.87 19.28
C GLN A 12 49.22 20.26 19.62
N LEU A 13 48.33 20.12 18.63
CA LEU A 13 46.98 19.58 18.81
C LEU A 13 46.99 18.20 19.48
N ASP A 14 48.00 17.37 19.18
CA ASP A 14 48.26 16.06 19.78
C ASP A 14 48.37 16.14 21.30
N ARG A 15 49.13 17.12 21.82
CA ARG A 15 49.31 17.32 23.25
C ARG A 15 48.00 17.77 23.90
N LEU A 16 47.21 18.59 23.21
CA LEU A 16 45.90 19.03 23.70
C LEU A 16 44.94 17.84 23.81
N VAL A 17 44.86 16.99 22.78
CA VAL A 17 44.03 15.78 22.77
C VAL A 17 44.49 14.80 23.86
N LEU A 18 45.78 14.50 23.96
CA LEU A 18 46.34 13.57 24.95
C LEU A 18 46.11 14.02 26.39
N ILE A 19 46.35 15.31 26.70
CA ILE A 19 46.12 15.87 28.04
C ILE A 19 44.63 15.84 28.37
N SER A 20 43.77 16.15 27.40
CA SER A 20 42.32 16.20 27.59
C SER A 20 41.71 14.81 27.79
N LEU A 21 42.25 13.79 27.12
CA LEU A 21 41.87 12.39 27.35
C LEU A 21 42.34 11.89 28.71
N ARG A 22 43.59 12.19 29.11
CA ARG A 22 44.13 11.81 30.44
C ARG A 22 43.37 12.46 31.59
N LYS A 23 43.02 13.74 31.46
CA LYS A 23 42.28 14.50 32.50
C LYS A 23 40.76 14.33 32.43
N LYS A 24 40.24 13.58 31.45
CA LYS A 24 38.79 13.39 31.20
C LYS A 24 38.01 14.70 31.18
N PHE A 25 38.49 15.70 30.43
CA PHE A 25 37.77 16.96 30.32
C PHE A 25 36.38 16.76 29.71
N HIS A 26 35.42 17.60 30.11
CA HIS A 26 34.10 17.60 29.51
C HIS A 26 34.21 18.08 28.03
N PRO A 27 33.47 17.51 27.07
CA PRO A 27 33.55 17.89 25.65
C PRO A 27 33.43 19.40 25.39
N LEU A 28 32.46 20.08 26.02
CA LEU A 28 32.33 21.56 25.96
C LEU A 28 33.57 22.33 26.45
N THR A 29 34.30 21.77 27.42
CA THR A 29 35.54 22.37 27.92
C THR A 29 36.66 22.16 26.92
N PHE A 30 36.72 20.98 26.29
CA PHE A 30 37.64 20.71 25.18
C PHE A 30 37.37 21.63 23.99
N GLY A 31 36.11 21.82 23.57
CA GLY A 31 35.74 22.74 22.51
C GLY A 31 36.14 24.19 22.79
N LYS A 32 36.03 24.66 24.04
CA LYS A 32 36.57 25.98 24.46
C LYS A 32 38.09 26.07 24.34
N LEU A 33 38.81 25.06 24.82
CA LEU A 33 40.27 25.01 24.74
C LEU A 33 40.76 24.94 23.29
N TYR A 34 40.05 24.19 22.44
CA TYR A 34 40.31 24.12 21.01
C TYR A 34 40.09 25.46 20.31
N ARG A 35 39.05 26.22 20.69
CA ARG A 35 38.82 27.58 20.17
C ARG A 35 39.95 28.55 20.54
N GLU A 36 40.37 28.54 21.79
CA GLU A 36 41.52 29.35 22.23
C GLU A 36 42.80 28.95 21.49
N TYR A 37 42.98 27.65 21.23
CA TYR A 37 44.07 27.14 20.42
C TYR A 37 44.00 27.66 18.97
N LYS A 38 42.87 27.45 18.28
CA LYS A 38 42.61 27.88 16.90
C LYS A 38 42.83 29.38 16.74
N PHE A 39 42.31 30.20 17.66
CA PHE A 39 42.49 31.66 17.65
C PHE A 39 43.95 32.08 17.83
N LYS A 40 44.69 31.45 18.76
CA LYS A 40 46.11 31.77 19.01
C LYS A 40 47.01 31.36 17.84
N THR A 41 46.70 30.25 17.16
CA THR A 41 47.48 29.79 15.99
C THR A 41 47.19 30.61 14.73
N LEU A 42 45.93 30.98 14.47
CA LEU A 42 45.54 31.79 13.31
C LEU A 42 45.97 33.26 13.44
N SER A 43 45.99 33.82 14.66
CA SER A 43 46.46 35.20 14.89
C SER A 43 47.97 35.38 14.69
N GLY A 44 48.74 34.29 14.61
CA GLY A 44 50.21 34.33 14.50
C GLY A 44 50.75 34.19 13.07
N SER A 45 49.95 33.80 12.08
CA SER A 45 50.39 33.61 10.69
C SER A 45 49.21 33.54 9.72
N ASN A 46 49.23 34.38 8.68
CA ASN A 46 48.12 34.52 7.71
C ASN A 46 47.87 33.30 6.79
N ASP A 47 48.64 32.21 6.90
CA ASP A 47 48.51 31.01 6.04
C ASP A 47 48.52 29.66 6.81
N ALA A 48 48.34 29.66 8.13
CA ALA A 48 48.38 28.40 8.90
C ALA A 48 47.03 27.64 8.86
N LYS A 49 46.96 26.54 8.11
CA LYS A 49 45.94 25.50 8.28
C LYS A 49 46.29 24.60 9.47
N ILE A 50 45.32 24.37 10.36
CA ILE A 50 45.48 23.46 11.49
C ILE A 50 45.34 22.03 10.98
N ASP A 51 46.35 21.19 11.23
CA ASP A 51 46.25 19.75 10.95
C ASP A 51 45.35 19.09 12.01
N LEU A 52 44.21 18.55 11.57
CA LEU A 52 43.23 17.87 12.43
C LEU A 52 43.49 16.36 12.55
N LEU A 53 44.43 15.81 11.78
CA LEU A 53 44.76 14.38 11.80
C LEU A 53 44.96 13.80 13.22
N PRO A 54 45.63 14.49 14.16
CA PRO A 54 45.84 13.98 15.52
C PRO A 54 44.56 13.78 16.33
N LEU A 55 43.46 14.46 15.97
CA LEU A 55 42.17 14.28 16.63
C LEU A 55 41.50 12.96 16.22
N PHE A 56 41.78 12.48 15.01
CA PHE A 56 41.12 11.34 14.38
C PHE A 56 41.88 10.02 14.52
N GLN A 57 43.16 10.05 14.88
CA GLN A 57 43.98 8.85 15.05
C GLN A 57 43.58 8.04 16.29
N ASP A 58 43.43 6.72 16.13
CA ASP A 58 43.14 5.72 17.18
C ASP A 58 41.87 6.04 18.00
N CYS A 59 40.93 6.77 17.41
CA CYS A 59 39.67 7.20 18.03
C CYS A 59 38.71 6.04 18.33
N SER A 60 38.86 4.90 17.66
CA SER A 60 38.10 3.67 17.92
C SER A 60 38.26 3.17 19.37
N SER A 61 39.38 3.50 20.02
CA SER A 61 39.71 3.05 21.38
C SER A 61 39.11 3.90 22.50
N SER A 62 38.54 5.09 22.19
CA SER A 62 38.09 6.06 23.20
C SER A 62 36.79 6.77 22.83
N ALA A 63 35.71 6.45 23.53
CA ALA A 63 34.42 7.13 23.36
C ALA A 63 34.45 8.64 23.67
N LEU A 64 35.39 9.09 24.52
CA LEU A 64 35.55 10.51 24.83
C LEU A 64 36.19 11.28 23.67
N GLN A 65 37.06 10.63 22.90
CA GLN A 65 37.67 11.22 21.70
C GLN A 65 36.64 11.41 20.59
N LEU A 66 35.69 10.48 20.42
CA LEU A 66 34.55 10.63 19.50
C LEU A 66 33.66 11.83 19.88
N LYS A 67 33.44 12.05 21.18
CA LYS A 67 32.75 13.24 21.69
C LYS A 67 33.49 14.54 21.38
N TYR A 68 34.82 14.55 21.49
CA TYR A 68 35.65 15.69 21.11
C TYR A 68 35.61 15.96 19.61
N ILE A 69 35.61 14.91 18.79
CA ILE A 69 35.48 15.00 17.32
C ILE A 69 34.16 15.69 16.94
N PHE A 70 33.04 15.27 17.53
CA PHE A 70 31.75 15.91 17.25
C PHE A 70 31.70 17.36 17.72
N GLU A 71 32.28 17.67 18.88
CA GLU A 71 32.33 19.05 19.38
C GLU A 71 33.11 19.99 18.47
N VAL A 72 34.20 19.49 17.87
CA VAL A 72 35.05 20.27 16.96
C VAL A 72 34.41 20.41 15.58
N LEU A 73 33.78 19.35 15.07
CA LEU A 73 33.27 19.30 13.69
C LEU A 73 31.86 19.86 13.50
N VAL A 74 30.98 19.79 14.52
CA VAL A 74 29.53 20.04 14.34
C VAL A 74 29.00 21.14 15.24
N THR A 75 29.33 21.17 16.54
CA THR A 75 28.81 22.19 17.48
C THR A 75 29.56 23.52 17.41
N ASN A 76 30.69 23.59 16.68
CA ASN A 76 31.54 24.77 16.59
C ASN A 76 31.13 25.78 15.50
N ASP A 77 29.97 25.61 14.86
CA ASP A 77 29.47 26.50 13.80
C ASP A 77 28.38 27.46 14.31
N LEU A 78 28.79 28.53 14.99
CA LEU A 78 27.90 29.69 15.19
C LEU A 78 27.63 30.42 13.86
N ASP A 79 28.54 30.27 12.87
CA ASP A 79 28.50 30.95 11.57
C ASP A 79 28.02 30.05 10.40
N ASN A 80 27.63 28.79 10.66
CA ASN A 80 27.22 27.79 9.63
C ASN A 80 28.24 27.58 8.49
N THR A 81 29.54 27.70 8.78
CA THR A 81 30.62 27.59 7.77
C THR A 81 31.02 26.15 7.46
N PHE A 82 30.86 25.22 8.42
CA PHE A 82 31.15 23.79 8.29
C PHE A 82 32.55 23.46 7.75
N GLU A 83 33.50 24.39 7.84
CA GLU A 83 34.83 24.30 7.21
C GLU A 83 35.62 23.09 7.72
N ASP A 84 35.59 22.83 9.02
CA ASP A 84 36.29 21.69 9.63
C ASP A 84 35.65 20.36 9.20
N LEU A 85 34.32 20.30 8.98
CA LEU A 85 33.60 19.14 8.47
C LEU A 85 33.81 18.93 6.96
N VAL A 86 33.91 20.00 6.18
CA VAL A 86 34.29 19.97 4.75
C VAL A 86 35.71 19.42 4.60
N ASN A 87 36.65 19.88 5.43
CA ASN A 87 38.02 19.41 5.46
C ASN A 87 38.10 17.93 5.89
N PHE A 88 37.23 17.50 6.80
CA PHE A 88 37.12 16.10 7.20
C PHE A 88 36.80 15.17 6.03
N PHE A 89 35.73 15.42 5.27
CA PHE A 89 35.35 14.58 4.13
C PHE A 89 36.30 14.71 2.92
N SER A 90 36.87 15.88 2.68
CA SER A 90 37.76 16.11 1.54
C SER A 90 39.19 15.60 1.73
N THR A 91 39.74 15.67 2.96
CA THR A 91 41.18 15.50 3.18
C THR A 91 41.52 14.43 4.21
N TYR A 92 40.73 14.27 5.28
CA TYR A 92 41.10 13.45 6.43
C TYR A 92 40.50 12.05 6.40
N LEU A 93 39.20 11.91 6.09
CA LEU A 93 38.49 10.63 6.17
C LEU A 93 39.16 9.52 5.34
N ALA A 94 39.60 9.84 4.12
CA ALA A 94 40.29 8.90 3.24
C ALA A 94 41.70 8.47 3.73
N LYS A 95 42.31 9.21 4.68
CA LYS A 95 43.66 8.94 5.20
C LYS A 95 43.67 8.15 6.51
N LEU A 96 42.50 7.92 7.12
CA LEU A 96 42.37 7.24 8.42
C LEU A 96 42.35 5.71 8.27
N LYS A 97 42.66 4.99 9.35
CA LYS A 97 42.46 3.53 9.43
C LYS A 97 40.97 3.22 9.33
N GLN A 98 40.61 2.11 8.69
CA GLN A 98 39.21 1.70 8.46
C GLN A 98 38.38 1.59 9.76
N GLU A 99 39.00 1.15 10.86
CA GLU A 99 38.36 1.06 12.17
C GLU A 99 37.93 2.45 12.71
N ASP A 100 38.80 3.44 12.55
CA ASP A 100 38.54 4.82 12.96
C ASP A 100 37.47 5.47 12.06
N GLN A 101 37.55 5.26 10.75
CA GLN A 101 36.54 5.73 9.79
C GLN A 101 35.14 5.18 10.16
N THR A 102 35.06 3.89 10.48
CA THR A 102 33.81 3.23 10.85
C THR A 102 33.31 3.72 12.20
N ALA A 103 34.18 3.85 13.20
CA ALA A 103 33.81 4.34 14.53
C ALA A 103 33.20 5.74 14.50
N ILE A 104 33.79 6.65 13.71
CA ILE A 104 33.29 8.03 13.55
C ILE A 104 31.91 8.03 12.89
N LEU A 105 31.71 7.30 11.78
CA LEU A 105 30.41 7.25 11.12
C LEU A 105 29.33 6.55 11.96
N VAL A 106 29.68 5.51 12.73
CA VAL A 106 28.74 4.89 13.68
C VAL A 106 28.31 5.92 14.72
N TYR A 107 29.27 6.67 15.28
CA TYR A 107 28.99 7.70 16.29
C TYR A 107 28.12 8.84 15.72
N PHE A 108 28.40 9.31 14.51
CA PHE A 108 27.58 10.33 13.84
C PHE A 108 26.13 9.86 13.62
N ASN A 109 25.93 8.58 13.28
CA ASN A 109 24.59 8.03 13.14
C ASN A 109 23.88 7.80 14.48
N GLN A 110 24.61 7.50 15.57
CA GLN A 110 24.02 7.38 16.91
C GLN A 110 23.52 8.71 17.47
N ILE A 111 24.14 9.82 17.05
CA ILE A 111 23.84 11.18 17.51
C ILE A 111 23.20 11.99 16.39
N SER A 112 22.45 11.33 15.51
CA SER A 112 21.82 11.97 14.35
C SER A 112 20.94 13.16 14.75
N ASP A 113 20.31 13.14 15.92
CA ASP A 113 19.38 14.19 16.34
C ASP A 113 20.08 15.53 16.69
N GLU A 114 21.38 15.50 17.00
CA GLU A 114 22.16 16.70 17.32
C GLU A 114 22.79 17.35 16.07
N PHE A 115 22.69 16.73 14.89
CA PHE A 115 23.21 17.28 13.64
C PHE A 115 22.28 18.36 13.04
N PRO A 116 22.83 19.48 12.55
CA PRO A 116 22.05 20.52 11.88
C PRO A 116 21.80 20.15 10.40
N TRP A 117 21.09 19.05 10.15
CA TRP A 117 20.91 18.48 8.79
C TRP A 117 20.34 19.46 7.76
N LYS A 118 19.45 20.37 8.18
CA LYS A 118 18.83 21.37 7.29
C LYS A 118 19.82 22.40 6.76
N SER A 119 20.81 22.81 7.56
CA SER A 119 21.84 23.76 7.11
C SER A 119 22.90 23.03 6.29
N LEU A 120 23.30 21.82 6.71
CA LEU A 120 24.22 20.96 5.94
C LEU A 120 23.68 20.63 4.54
N GLY A 121 22.39 20.29 4.43
CA GLY A 121 21.75 20.00 3.15
C GLY A 121 21.54 21.24 2.24
N CYS A 122 21.86 22.44 2.71
CA CYS A 122 21.89 23.68 1.92
C CYS A 122 23.32 24.20 1.65
N HIS A 123 24.34 23.63 2.29
CA HIS A 123 25.72 24.12 2.22
C HIS A 123 26.46 23.51 1.02
N GLU A 124 26.70 24.32 -0.02
CA GLU A 124 27.20 23.84 -1.30
C GLU A 124 28.61 23.22 -1.22
N GLU A 125 29.53 23.81 -0.45
CA GLU A 125 30.90 23.28 -0.33
C GLU A 125 30.96 21.94 0.41
N PHE A 126 30.07 21.74 1.38
CA PHE A 126 29.97 20.48 2.12
C PHE A 126 29.41 19.37 1.22
N LEU A 127 28.34 19.66 0.47
CA LEU A 127 27.77 18.70 -0.48
C LEU A 127 28.76 18.35 -1.59
N LYS A 128 29.57 19.31 -2.08
CA LYS A 128 30.66 19.04 -3.02
C LYS A 128 31.73 18.12 -2.42
N ALA A 129 32.19 18.39 -1.20
CA ALA A 129 33.20 17.56 -0.54
C ALA A 129 32.70 16.12 -0.29
N LEU A 130 31.45 15.98 0.16
CA LEU A 130 30.82 14.67 0.37
C LEU A 130 30.59 13.95 -0.97
N GLY A 131 30.13 14.64 -2.01
CA GLY A 131 29.93 14.09 -3.36
C GLY A 131 31.24 13.58 -3.96
N SER A 132 32.32 14.36 -3.89
CA SER A 132 33.66 13.94 -4.32
C SER A 132 34.20 12.76 -3.50
N PHE A 133 33.88 12.68 -2.20
CA PHE A 133 34.20 11.50 -1.40
C PHE A 133 33.44 10.25 -1.88
N LEU A 134 32.13 10.36 -2.13
CA LEU A 134 31.31 9.25 -2.66
C LEU A 134 31.81 8.76 -4.03
N GLU A 135 32.27 9.66 -4.89
CA GLU A 135 32.82 9.33 -6.21
C GLU A 135 34.22 8.69 -6.13
N SER A 136 35.05 9.11 -5.17
CA SER A 136 36.40 8.57 -4.98
C SER A 136 36.44 7.31 -4.12
N PHE A 137 35.40 7.04 -3.33
CA PHE A 137 35.26 5.87 -2.47
C PHE A 137 35.52 4.52 -3.17
N PRO A 138 35.05 4.26 -4.40
CA PRO A 138 35.31 3.01 -5.11
C PRO A 138 36.79 2.73 -5.42
N LYS A 139 37.69 3.73 -5.33
CA LYS A 139 39.08 3.64 -5.80
C LYS A 139 40.08 3.17 -4.73
N PHE A 140 39.69 3.12 -3.45
CA PHE A 140 40.63 2.89 -2.33
C PHE A 140 40.33 1.62 -1.50
N GLN A 141 39.43 0.74 -1.93
CA GLN A 141 39.07 -0.48 -1.19
C GLN A 141 39.98 -1.69 -1.49
N SER A 142 40.32 -2.44 -0.45
CA SER A 142 41.14 -3.65 -0.52
C SER A 142 40.46 -4.95 -0.03
N SER A 143 39.23 -4.96 0.53
CA SER A 143 38.52 -6.22 0.86
C SER A 143 36.99 -6.07 1.10
N LEU A 144 36.17 -6.82 0.37
CA LEU A 144 34.69 -6.73 0.35
C LEU A 144 33.95 -6.97 1.68
N ASP A 145 34.44 -7.82 2.59
CA ASP A 145 33.67 -8.24 3.79
C ASP A 145 33.75 -7.27 4.99
N ASN A 146 34.89 -6.61 5.21
CA ASN A 146 35.04 -5.62 6.29
C ASN A 146 34.38 -4.27 5.98
N ASP A 147 33.99 -4.06 4.72
CA ASP A 147 33.51 -2.78 4.20
C ASP A 147 31.98 -2.59 4.37
N ALA A 148 31.23 -3.67 4.60
CA ALA A 148 29.76 -3.63 4.65
C ALA A 148 29.21 -2.71 5.75
N LYS A 149 29.82 -2.71 6.94
CA LYS A 149 29.38 -1.88 8.08
C LYS A 149 29.65 -0.40 7.83
N PHE A 150 30.82 -0.07 7.30
CA PHE A 150 31.16 1.30 6.92
C PHE A 150 30.21 1.83 5.84
N ILE A 151 29.99 1.05 4.78
CA ILE A 151 29.08 1.38 3.67
C ILE A 151 27.66 1.63 4.18
N LEU A 152 27.16 0.79 5.08
CA LEU A 152 25.83 0.98 5.66
C LEU A 152 25.74 2.28 6.48
N MET A 153 26.77 2.61 7.27
CA MET A 153 26.78 3.84 8.06
C MET A 153 26.93 5.09 7.18
N LEU A 154 27.76 5.04 6.14
CA LEU A 154 27.86 6.12 5.14
C LEU A 154 26.53 6.32 4.41
N THR A 155 25.88 5.23 4.03
CA THR A 155 24.56 5.23 3.41
C THR A 155 23.50 5.87 4.31
N LYS A 156 23.48 5.52 5.59
CA LYS A 156 22.57 6.15 6.57
C LYS A 156 22.84 7.64 6.74
N PHE A 157 24.12 8.04 6.75
CA PHE A 157 24.50 9.44 6.84
C PHE A 157 23.99 10.26 5.63
N VAL A 158 24.14 9.73 4.41
CA VAL A 158 23.60 10.35 3.19
C VAL A 158 22.07 10.39 3.21
N ALA A 159 21.41 9.33 3.68
CA ALA A 159 19.96 9.28 3.82
C ALA A 159 19.42 10.34 4.81
N ASN A 160 20.12 10.59 5.91
CA ASN A 160 19.74 11.64 6.86
C ASN A 160 19.77 13.04 6.21
N ILE A 161 20.75 13.32 5.34
CA ILE A 161 20.80 14.56 4.55
C ILE A 161 19.57 14.66 3.63
N LEU A 162 19.20 13.58 2.94
CA LEU A 162 18.01 13.51 2.08
C LEU A 162 16.70 13.73 2.87
N SER A 163 16.60 13.17 4.07
CA SER A 163 15.42 13.28 4.94
C SER A 163 15.16 14.70 5.47
N SER A 164 16.20 15.53 5.54
CA SER A 164 16.14 16.90 6.07
C SER A 164 15.27 17.86 5.22
N GLY A 165 15.00 17.48 3.97
CA GLY A 165 14.06 18.14 3.07
C GLY A 165 14.49 19.52 2.55
N SER A 166 15.75 19.91 2.69
CA SER A 166 16.32 21.10 2.02
C SER A 166 16.48 20.85 0.50
N LYS A 167 16.55 21.92 -0.29
CA LYS A 167 16.68 21.81 -1.75
C LYS A 167 18.14 21.49 -2.07
N ILE A 168 18.43 20.23 -2.36
CA ILE A 168 19.78 19.73 -2.58
C ILE A 168 20.31 20.17 -3.94
N PHE A 169 21.61 20.44 -4.01
CA PHE A 169 22.32 20.87 -5.21
C PHE A 169 22.25 19.80 -6.34
N PRO A 170 22.01 20.17 -7.61
CA PRO A 170 21.85 19.22 -8.71
C PRO A 170 23.03 18.27 -8.93
N GLN A 171 24.27 18.74 -8.75
CA GLN A 171 25.46 17.88 -8.91
C GLN A 171 25.48 16.76 -7.87
N PHE A 172 25.15 17.08 -6.61
CA PHE A 172 25.09 16.06 -5.54
C PHE A 172 24.02 14.99 -5.80
N THR A 173 22.97 15.32 -6.56
CA THR A 173 21.97 14.34 -6.99
C THR A 173 22.57 13.32 -7.97
N GLN A 174 23.47 13.76 -8.86
CA GLN A 174 24.21 12.86 -9.75
C GLN A 174 25.22 12.00 -8.96
N ASP A 175 25.90 12.60 -7.98
CA ASP A 175 26.86 11.87 -7.13
C ASP A 175 26.17 10.73 -6.35
N ILE A 176 24.94 10.95 -5.87
CA ILE A 176 24.12 9.91 -5.21
C ILE A 176 23.72 8.80 -6.20
N LEU A 177 23.33 9.15 -7.44
CA LEU A 177 22.97 8.16 -8.46
C LEU A 177 24.17 7.27 -8.81
N ASN A 178 25.35 7.86 -8.98
CA ASN A 178 26.60 7.12 -9.19
C ASN A 178 26.92 6.18 -8.02
N TYR A 179 26.68 6.64 -6.78
CA TYR A 179 26.86 5.80 -5.59
C TYR A 179 25.84 4.65 -5.51
N LEU A 180 24.57 4.89 -5.86
CA LEU A 180 23.54 3.84 -5.95
C LEU A 180 23.89 2.77 -6.99
N GLU A 181 24.42 3.16 -8.15
CA GLU A 181 24.91 2.21 -9.16
C GLU A 181 26.09 1.38 -8.64
N TYR A 182 27.01 2.00 -7.91
CA TYR A 182 28.12 1.30 -7.26
C TYR A 182 27.62 0.27 -6.23
N LEU A 183 26.65 0.62 -5.36
CA LEU A 183 26.09 -0.30 -4.36
C LEU A 183 25.42 -1.51 -5.04
N LYS A 184 24.69 -1.27 -6.12
CA LYS A 184 24.02 -2.32 -6.90
C LYS A 184 25.02 -3.24 -7.59
N LYS A 185 26.11 -2.69 -8.17
CA LYS A 185 27.13 -3.47 -8.88
C LYS A 185 27.93 -4.39 -7.96
N ASN A 186 28.17 -3.99 -6.72
CA ASN A 186 28.98 -4.75 -5.76
C ASN A 186 28.15 -5.60 -4.77
N GLY A 187 26.83 -5.70 -4.94
CA GLY A 187 25.98 -6.63 -4.16
C GLY A 187 25.57 -6.15 -2.76
N PHE A 188 25.69 -4.85 -2.44
CA PHE A 188 25.29 -4.29 -1.14
C PHE A 188 23.77 -3.98 -1.10
N ASN A 189 22.94 -5.01 -1.23
CA ASN A 189 21.48 -4.88 -1.41
C ASN A 189 20.79 -4.10 -0.27
N SER A 190 21.10 -4.37 1.00
CA SER A 190 20.45 -3.68 2.13
C SER A 190 20.76 -2.18 2.17
N SER A 191 21.99 -1.78 1.84
CA SER A 191 22.38 -0.36 1.75
C SER A 191 21.73 0.30 0.54
N TYR A 192 21.71 -0.39 -0.62
CA TYR A 192 21.05 0.09 -1.83
C TYR A 192 19.56 0.36 -1.60
N GLU A 193 18.83 -0.61 -1.04
CA GLU A 193 17.40 -0.49 -0.77
C GLU A 193 17.09 0.67 0.18
N TYR A 194 17.86 0.81 1.25
CA TYR A 194 17.69 1.88 2.23
C TYR A 194 17.91 3.28 1.63
N LEU A 195 18.99 3.46 0.85
CA LEU A 195 19.26 4.73 0.20
C LEU A 195 18.25 5.04 -0.89
N ASN A 196 17.87 4.04 -1.69
CA ASN A 196 16.93 4.20 -2.79
C ASN A 196 15.52 4.58 -2.28
N ALA A 197 15.08 4.00 -1.16
CA ALA A 197 13.84 4.41 -0.49
C ALA A 197 13.91 5.89 -0.06
N SER A 198 14.97 6.27 0.65
CA SER A 198 15.18 7.64 1.13
C SER A 198 15.30 8.66 -0.01
N PHE A 199 15.95 8.29 -1.11
CA PHE A 199 16.10 9.12 -2.30
C PHE A 199 14.79 9.27 -3.07
N SER A 200 13.99 8.20 -3.16
CA SER A 200 12.65 8.24 -3.75
C SER A 200 11.71 9.16 -2.95
N ASP A 201 11.75 9.07 -1.61
CA ASP A 201 10.98 9.93 -0.72
C ASP A 201 11.42 11.41 -0.80
N TYR A 202 12.74 11.65 -0.93
CA TYR A 202 13.27 12.98 -1.20
C TYR A 202 12.76 13.53 -2.52
N ASN A 203 12.82 12.76 -3.62
CA ASN A 203 12.31 13.20 -4.93
C ASN A 203 10.82 13.52 -4.88
N LEU A 204 10.02 12.69 -4.21
CA LEU A 204 8.59 12.95 -3.98
C LEU A 204 8.37 14.24 -3.16
N SER A 205 9.23 14.51 -2.18
CA SER A 205 9.15 15.70 -1.31
C SER A 205 9.68 16.98 -1.96
N ALA A 206 10.75 16.89 -2.75
CA ALA A 206 11.33 17.99 -3.53
C ALA A 206 10.36 18.42 -4.63
N VAL A 207 9.70 17.47 -5.29
CA VAL A 207 8.60 17.75 -6.22
C VAL A 207 7.45 18.48 -5.49
N LYS A 208 7.05 18.02 -4.29
CA LYS A 208 6.03 18.71 -3.47
C LYS A 208 6.45 20.12 -3.04
N LYS A 209 7.71 20.36 -2.67
CA LYS A 209 8.21 21.69 -2.25
C LYS A 209 8.43 22.65 -3.43
N GLY A 210 8.91 22.15 -4.57
CA GLY A 210 8.98 22.91 -5.82
C GLY A 210 7.62 23.45 -6.26
N TYR A 211 6.55 22.70 -5.98
CA TYR A 211 5.16 23.12 -6.16
C TYR A 211 4.76 24.34 -5.31
N ASN A 212 5.28 24.48 -4.09
CA ASN A 212 4.97 25.62 -3.21
C ASN A 212 5.76 26.87 -3.61
N THR A 213 7.05 26.75 -3.97
CA THR A 213 7.88 27.91 -4.38
C THR A 213 7.51 28.51 -5.74
N LEU A 214 6.92 27.74 -6.64
CA LEU A 214 6.45 28.24 -7.95
C LEU A 214 5.19 29.11 -7.86
N THR A 215 4.62 29.31 -6.67
CA THR A 215 3.59 30.33 -6.44
C THR A 215 4.14 31.76 -6.29
N ALA A 216 5.47 31.94 -6.22
CA ALA A 216 6.11 33.24 -5.97
C ALA A 216 7.02 33.78 -7.10
N SER A 217 7.32 33.02 -8.16
CA SER A 217 8.18 33.51 -9.25
C SER A 217 7.34 34.03 -10.42
N GLN A 218 6.88 35.28 -10.34
CA GLN A 218 6.61 36.08 -11.52
C GLN A 218 7.95 36.54 -12.09
N ASN A 219 8.36 36.00 -13.25
CA ASN A 219 8.96 36.77 -14.34
C ASN A 219 9.42 35.87 -15.50
N GLY A 220 9.21 36.38 -16.71
CA GLY A 220 10.18 36.20 -17.79
C GLY A 220 9.97 35.06 -18.78
N ARG A 221 8.98 35.23 -19.67
CA ARG A 221 9.04 35.00 -21.12
C ARG A 221 10.20 34.11 -21.67
N GLN A 222 10.16 32.81 -21.41
CA GLN A 222 10.82 31.81 -22.27
C GLN A 222 10.08 30.45 -22.35
N GLY A 223 8.95 30.28 -21.64
CA GLY A 223 8.39 28.96 -21.34
C GLY A 223 7.04 28.61 -21.96
N SER A 224 6.69 28.99 -23.20
CA SER A 224 5.35 28.66 -23.75
C SER A 224 5.08 27.15 -23.87
N LEU A 225 6.01 26.39 -24.45
CA LEU A 225 5.84 24.94 -24.65
C LEU A 225 6.13 24.14 -23.36
N GLU A 226 7.14 24.56 -22.59
CA GLU A 226 7.47 23.95 -21.30
C GLU A 226 6.39 24.23 -20.25
N SER A 227 5.80 25.42 -20.22
CA SER A 227 4.67 25.72 -19.32
C SER A 227 3.42 24.91 -19.68
N ALA A 228 3.16 24.64 -20.96
CA ALA A 228 2.03 23.81 -21.39
C ALA A 228 2.23 22.34 -20.99
N LYS A 229 3.43 21.77 -21.20
CA LYS A 229 3.77 20.41 -20.73
C LYS A 229 3.72 20.32 -19.20
N LEU A 230 4.24 21.32 -18.51
CA LEU A 230 4.26 21.40 -17.07
C LEU A 230 2.84 21.58 -16.50
N LEU A 231 1.96 22.34 -17.15
CA LEU A 231 0.54 22.43 -16.82
C LEU A 231 -0.18 21.11 -17.05
N LYS A 232 0.09 20.40 -18.15
CA LYS A 232 -0.45 19.07 -18.41
C LYS A 232 -0.04 18.07 -17.31
N MET A 233 1.24 18.02 -16.94
CA MET A 233 1.72 17.22 -15.82
C MET A 233 1.08 17.60 -14.49
N ARG A 234 0.89 18.91 -14.23
CA ARG A 234 0.20 19.40 -13.02
C ARG A 234 -1.22 18.88 -12.91
N LYS A 235 -1.99 18.95 -14.01
CA LYS A 235 -3.37 18.44 -14.05
C LYS A 235 -3.40 16.94 -13.79
N ILE A 236 -2.53 16.16 -14.46
CA ILE A 236 -2.48 14.70 -14.33
C ILE A 236 -2.13 14.27 -12.90
N LEU A 237 -1.08 14.86 -12.31
CA LEU A 237 -0.65 14.55 -10.94
C LEU A 237 -1.71 14.93 -9.90
N TRP A 238 -2.36 16.08 -10.09
CA TRP A 238 -3.42 16.50 -9.18
C TRP A 238 -4.63 15.57 -9.27
N LEU A 239 -5.08 15.25 -10.49
CA LEU A 239 -6.21 14.35 -10.70
C LEU A 239 -5.92 12.95 -10.16
N SER A 240 -4.72 12.40 -10.37
CA SER A 240 -4.34 11.10 -9.81
C SER A 240 -4.33 11.11 -8.29
N GLN A 241 -3.83 12.19 -7.66
CA GLN A 241 -3.91 12.33 -6.21
C GLN A 241 -5.35 12.38 -5.70
N GLN A 242 -6.27 13.05 -6.41
CA GLN A 242 -7.68 13.14 -5.99
C GLN A 242 -8.44 11.83 -6.20
N PHE A 243 -8.32 11.18 -7.35
CA PHE A 243 -9.17 10.04 -7.72
C PHE A 243 -8.57 8.68 -7.39
N ILE A 244 -7.24 8.54 -7.34
CA ILE A 244 -6.56 7.26 -7.05
C ILE A 244 -6.07 7.20 -5.60
N VAL A 245 -5.58 8.30 -5.02
CA VAL A 245 -5.00 8.26 -3.66
C VAL A 245 -6.02 8.63 -2.58
N LYS A 246 -6.78 9.71 -2.81
CA LYS A 246 -7.77 10.24 -1.85
C LYS A 246 -9.19 9.78 -2.10
N TYR A 247 -9.52 9.36 -3.32
CA TYR A 247 -10.88 9.05 -3.79
C TYR A 247 -11.90 10.17 -3.54
N SER A 248 -11.47 11.43 -3.57
CA SER A 248 -12.29 12.58 -3.19
C SER A 248 -13.68 12.57 -3.86
N PRO A 249 -14.75 12.90 -3.11
CA PRO A 249 -16.08 13.07 -3.68
C PRO A 249 -16.17 14.31 -4.55
N VAL A 250 -17.12 14.31 -5.48
CA VAL A 250 -17.38 15.44 -6.38
C VAL A 250 -18.17 16.50 -5.63
N ASN A 251 -17.52 17.63 -5.32
CA ASN A 251 -18.13 18.78 -4.64
C ASN A 251 -17.59 20.11 -5.17
N GLU A 252 -18.18 21.23 -4.74
CA GLU A 252 -17.73 22.57 -5.15
C GLU A 252 -16.28 22.87 -4.75
N LYS A 253 -15.80 22.27 -3.65
CA LYS A 253 -14.41 22.41 -3.18
C LYS A 253 -13.44 21.81 -4.20
N LEU A 254 -13.75 20.64 -4.78
CA LEU A 254 -12.96 20.00 -5.83
C LEU A 254 -12.78 20.93 -7.03
N ILE A 255 -13.88 21.51 -7.51
CA ILE A 255 -13.88 22.43 -8.66
C ILE A 255 -13.09 23.69 -8.33
N ARG A 256 -13.26 24.26 -7.13
CA ARG A 256 -12.52 25.46 -6.69
C ARG A 256 -11.02 25.22 -6.63
N VAL A 257 -10.59 24.04 -6.16
CA VAL A 257 -9.17 23.69 -6.13
C VAL A 257 -8.64 23.44 -7.55
N PHE A 258 -9.40 22.80 -8.43
CA PHE A 258 -8.99 22.61 -9.82
C PHE A 258 -8.86 23.95 -10.57
N LYS A 259 -9.73 24.93 -10.30
CA LYS A 259 -9.58 26.30 -10.84
C LYS A 259 -8.24 26.94 -10.47
N ARG A 260 -7.76 26.70 -9.24
CA ARG A 260 -6.42 27.16 -8.81
C ARG A 260 -5.31 26.45 -9.55
N VAL A 261 -5.46 25.14 -9.84
CA VAL A 261 -4.49 24.38 -10.66
C VAL A 261 -4.38 24.95 -12.08
N LEU A 262 -5.48 25.47 -12.62
CA LEU A 262 -5.54 26.12 -13.94
C LEU A 262 -5.07 27.59 -13.92
N ASN A 263 -4.69 28.16 -12.77
CA ASN A 263 -4.37 29.59 -12.60
C ASN A 263 -5.46 30.55 -13.11
N LEU A 264 -6.72 30.12 -13.12
CA LEU A 264 -7.84 30.97 -13.54
C LEU A 264 -8.22 31.91 -12.39
N SER A 265 -8.45 33.20 -12.68
CA SER A 265 -8.91 34.17 -11.69
C SER A 265 -10.25 33.74 -11.08
N SER A 266 -10.55 34.21 -9.87
CA SER A 266 -11.72 33.82 -9.08
C SER A 266 -13.09 34.16 -9.73
N VAL A 267 -13.10 34.81 -10.90
CA VAL A 267 -14.31 35.26 -11.58
C VAL A 267 -14.90 34.15 -12.45
N THR A 268 -16.09 33.67 -12.08
CA THR A 268 -16.87 32.67 -12.82
C THR A 268 -17.61 33.33 -13.99
N THR A 269 -17.00 33.40 -15.18
CA THR A 269 -17.76 33.68 -16.42
C THR A 269 -18.23 32.38 -17.07
N ALA A 270 -19.32 32.41 -17.85
CA ALA A 270 -19.81 31.22 -18.56
C ALA A 270 -18.73 30.59 -19.47
N ALA A 271 -17.80 31.40 -19.99
CA ALA A 271 -16.64 30.94 -20.78
C ALA A 271 -15.59 30.19 -19.94
N THR A 272 -15.39 30.59 -18.67
CA THR A 272 -14.48 29.87 -17.76
C THR A 272 -15.00 28.48 -17.42
N ASN A 273 -16.31 28.30 -17.22
CA ASN A 273 -16.88 26.98 -16.91
C ASN A 273 -16.79 26.02 -18.10
N THR A 274 -16.98 26.49 -19.34
CA THR A 274 -16.77 25.66 -20.55
C THR A 274 -15.30 25.27 -20.74
N SER A 275 -14.37 26.19 -20.48
CA SER A 275 -12.93 25.89 -20.52
C SER A 275 -12.54 24.86 -19.44
N ILE A 276 -13.08 24.98 -18.21
CA ILE A 276 -12.87 24.00 -17.15
C ILE A 276 -13.42 22.63 -17.53
N ALA A 277 -14.61 22.57 -18.12
CA ALA A 277 -15.20 21.31 -18.58
C ALA A 277 -14.32 20.64 -19.65
N TYR A 278 -13.79 21.43 -20.60
CA TYR A 278 -12.85 20.95 -21.61
C TYR A 278 -11.58 20.39 -20.97
N GLU A 279 -10.87 21.23 -20.20
CA GLU A 279 -9.58 20.89 -19.59
C GLU A 279 -9.69 19.74 -18.59
N PHE A 280 -10.76 19.68 -17.81
CA PHE A 280 -11.00 18.60 -16.85
C PHE A 280 -11.25 17.29 -17.58
N THR A 281 -12.11 17.27 -18.60
CA THR A 281 -12.42 16.06 -19.37
C THR A 281 -11.20 15.53 -20.09
N THR A 282 -10.49 16.38 -20.86
CA THR A 282 -9.29 15.96 -21.59
C THR A 282 -8.21 15.43 -20.65
N SER A 283 -8.01 16.07 -19.50
CA SER A 283 -7.03 15.61 -18.51
C SER A 283 -7.42 14.29 -17.85
N MET A 284 -8.71 14.02 -17.63
CA MET A 284 -9.18 12.72 -17.15
C MET A 284 -8.90 11.60 -18.16
N PHE A 285 -9.08 11.86 -19.46
CA PHE A 285 -8.73 10.91 -20.53
C PHE A 285 -7.21 10.75 -20.69
N ASP A 286 -6.42 11.81 -20.49
CA ASP A 286 -4.97 11.71 -20.38
C ASP A 286 -4.56 10.78 -19.21
N CYS A 287 -5.21 10.92 -18.06
CA CYS A 287 -4.98 10.02 -16.91
C CYS A 287 -5.40 8.58 -17.21
N LEU A 288 -6.50 8.35 -17.94
CA LEU A 288 -6.91 7.02 -18.38
C LEU A 288 -5.88 6.39 -19.33
N LEU A 289 -5.30 7.18 -20.24
CA LEU A 289 -4.27 6.71 -21.15
C LEU A 289 -2.99 6.29 -20.40
N LEU A 290 -2.62 7.03 -19.35
CA LEU A 290 -1.47 6.74 -18.49
C LEU A 290 -1.76 5.75 -17.36
N SER A 291 -3.00 5.27 -17.25
CA SER A 291 -3.41 4.38 -16.16
C SER A 291 -2.77 3.01 -16.28
N THR A 292 -2.36 2.45 -15.14
CA THR A 292 -1.97 1.04 -15.04
C THR A 292 -3.22 0.16 -15.05
N LYS A 293 -3.06 -1.15 -15.33
CA LYS A 293 -4.15 -2.13 -15.25
C LYS A 293 -4.96 -2.03 -13.95
N ARG A 294 -4.28 -1.83 -12.81
CA ARG A 294 -4.91 -1.70 -11.47
C ARG A 294 -5.72 -0.42 -11.27
N THR A 295 -5.35 0.68 -11.95
CA THR A 295 -6.01 1.98 -11.77
C THR A 295 -7.01 2.30 -12.89
N ARG A 296 -6.98 1.52 -13.98
CA ARG A 296 -7.81 1.72 -15.17
C ARG A 296 -9.30 1.70 -14.85
N ASP A 297 -9.75 0.71 -14.08
CA ASP A 297 -11.17 0.59 -13.68
C ASP A 297 -11.63 1.79 -12.86
N VAL A 298 -10.79 2.29 -11.94
CA VAL A 298 -11.07 3.49 -11.14
C VAL A 298 -11.24 4.72 -12.04
N TRP A 299 -10.39 4.86 -13.07
CA TRP A 299 -10.52 5.94 -14.05
C TRP A 299 -11.75 5.81 -14.93
N ILE A 300 -12.08 4.60 -15.41
CA ILE A 300 -13.31 4.33 -16.17
C ILE A 300 -14.53 4.70 -15.32
N ASN A 301 -14.56 4.32 -14.05
CA ASN A 301 -15.62 4.71 -13.13
C ASN A 301 -15.66 6.23 -12.91
N ALA A 302 -14.51 6.88 -12.70
CA ALA A 302 -14.46 8.32 -12.48
C ALA A 302 -14.94 9.11 -13.72
N ILE A 303 -14.58 8.69 -14.94
CA ILE A 303 -15.03 9.30 -16.19
C ILE A 303 -16.52 9.03 -16.42
N THR A 304 -17.01 7.83 -16.15
CA THR A 304 -18.41 7.50 -16.43
C THR A 304 -19.38 8.01 -15.37
N ASN A 305 -18.99 8.06 -14.10
CA ASN A 305 -19.89 8.39 -12.98
C ASN A 305 -19.60 9.73 -12.30
N LYS A 306 -18.33 10.07 -12.05
CA LYS A 306 -17.97 11.32 -11.36
C LYS A 306 -17.95 12.52 -12.30
N LEU A 307 -17.47 12.36 -13.53
CA LEU A 307 -17.42 13.45 -14.52
C LEU A 307 -18.81 14.03 -14.87
N PRO A 308 -19.88 13.25 -15.08
CA PRO A 308 -21.23 13.80 -15.25
C PRO A 308 -21.69 14.68 -14.09
N LEU A 309 -21.35 14.30 -12.85
CA LEU A 309 -21.66 15.10 -11.66
C LEU A 309 -20.88 16.42 -11.64
N VAL A 310 -19.62 16.41 -12.09
CA VAL A 310 -18.83 17.63 -12.28
C VAL A 310 -19.52 18.56 -13.29
N MET A 311 -20.01 18.01 -14.42
CA MET A 311 -20.73 18.80 -15.43
C MET A 311 -22.02 19.40 -14.88
N LYS A 312 -22.76 18.64 -14.06
CA LYS A 312 -23.95 19.13 -13.35
C LYS A 312 -23.62 20.30 -12.42
N LEU A 313 -22.51 20.24 -11.68
CA LEU A 313 -22.07 21.30 -10.77
C LEU A 313 -21.59 22.57 -11.49
N LEU A 314 -21.01 22.44 -12.69
CA LEU A 314 -20.54 23.58 -13.48
C LEU A 314 -21.68 24.42 -14.10
N LYS A 315 -22.93 23.93 -14.04
CA LYS A 315 -24.14 24.63 -14.52
C LYS A 315 -23.98 25.20 -15.94
N ILE A 316 -23.43 24.41 -16.86
CA ILE A 316 -23.22 24.81 -18.26
C ILE A 316 -24.54 24.60 -19.04
N SER A 317 -24.86 25.49 -19.99
CA SER A 317 -26.04 25.30 -20.84
C SER A 317 -25.85 24.08 -21.76
N GLN A 318 -26.93 23.33 -22.01
CA GLN A 318 -26.90 22.07 -22.78
C GLN A 318 -26.23 22.26 -24.17
N ALA A 319 -26.53 23.35 -24.87
CA ALA A 319 -25.94 23.64 -26.18
C ALA A 319 -24.42 23.91 -26.13
N LYS A 320 -23.94 24.65 -25.12
CA LYS A 320 -22.50 24.92 -24.94
C LYS A 320 -21.73 23.69 -24.47
N LEU A 321 -22.38 22.83 -23.68
CA LEU A 321 -21.79 21.56 -23.27
C LEU A 321 -21.64 20.63 -24.48
N ALA A 322 -22.66 20.55 -25.35
CA ALA A 322 -22.60 19.74 -26.57
C ALA A 322 -21.47 20.18 -27.53
N THR A 323 -21.29 21.49 -27.76
CA THR A 323 -20.18 21.98 -28.59
C THR A 323 -18.82 21.69 -27.96
N THR A 324 -18.71 21.81 -26.63
CA THR A 324 -17.48 21.47 -25.91
C THR A 324 -17.16 19.97 -26.04
N LEU A 325 -18.16 19.09 -25.95
CA LEU A 325 -18.00 17.65 -26.10
C LEU A 325 -17.63 17.22 -27.53
N GLN A 326 -18.16 17.89 -28.55
CA GLN A 326 -17.73 17.69 -29.94
C GLN A 326 -16.26 18.05 -30.11
N ASN A 327 -15.80 19.16 -29.54
CA ASN A 327 -14.38 19.53 -29.61
C ASN A 327 -13.47 18.55 -28.84
N ILE A 328 -14.01 17.82 -27.87
CA ILE A 328 -13.29 16.79 -27.10
C ILE A 328 -13.24 15.46 -27.85
N SER A 329 -14.25 15.12 -28.67
CA SER A 329 -14.27 13.85 -29.40
C SER A 329 -13.09 13.71 -30.36
N ASP A 330 -12.62 14.84 -30.87
CA ASP A 330 -11.54 14.90 -31.87
C ASP A 330 -10.14 14.84 -31.22
N ALA A 331 -10.07 14.81 -29.88
CA ALA A 331 -8.80 14.67 -29.16
C ALA A 331 -8.30 13.21 -29.23
N SER A 332 -7.02 13.03 -29.59
CA SER A 332 -6.42 11.71 -29.86
C SER A 332 -6.55 10.72 -28.69
N ASN A 333 -6.46 11.19 -27.45
CA ASN A 333 -6.60 10.37 -26.24
C ASN A 333 -8.03 9.85 -26.00
N VAL A 334 -9.04 10.57 -26.48
CA VAL A 334 -10.46 10.18 -26.38
C VAL A 334 -10.79 9.14 -27.44
N ASP A 335 -10.23 9.26 -28.65
CA ASP A 335 -10.46 8.30 -29.74
C ASP A 335 -9.93 6.89 -29.39
N HIS A 336 -8.75 6.80 -28.74
CA HIS A 336 -8.22 5.53 -28.23
C HIS A 336 -9.16 4.84 -27.21
N ASN A 337 -10.00 5.59 -26.50
CA ASN A 337 -10.94 5.07 -25.50
C ASN A 337 -12.41 5.42 -25.83
N ARG A 338 -12.76 5.40 -27.12
CA ARG A 338 -14.08 5.82 -27.63
C ARG A 338 -15.26 5.12 -26.94
N GLN A 339 -15.11 3.84 -26.58
CA GLN A 339 -16.16 3.10 -25.85
C GLN A 339 -16.45 3.69 -24.45
N VAL A 340 -15.42 4.15 -23.73
CA VAL A 340 -15.58 4.81 -22.43
C VAL A 340 -16.24 6.18 -22.60
N PHE A 341 -15.86 6.90 -23.65
CA PHE A 341 -16.49 8.17 -24.00
C PHE A 341 -17.97 8.01 -24.34
N ILE A 342 -18.36 6.99 -25.13
CA ILE A 342 -19.76 6.67 -25.42
C ILE A 342 -20.53 6.36 -24.12
N LYS A 343 -19.97 5.57 -23.20
CA LYS A 343 -20.59 5.28 -21.89
C LYS A 343 -20.81 6.56 -21.07
N PHE A 344 -19.82 7.46 -21.05
CA PHE A 344 -19.94 8.77 -20.40
C PHE A 344 -21.06 9.61 -21.02
N LEU A 345 -21.13 9.68 -22.35
CA LEU A 345 -22.18 10.43 -23.06
C LEU A 345 -23.58 9.89 -22.78
N LYS A 346 -23.76 8.56 -22.74
CA LYS A 346 -25.04 7.92 -22.35
C LYS A 346 -25.49 8.37 -20.95
N LYS A 347 -24.57 8.44 -19.99
CA LYS A 347 -24.88 8.87 -18.62
C LYS A 347 -25.20 10.36 -18.52
N LEU A 348 -24.67 11.21 -19.40
CA LEU A 348 -25.09 12.61 -19.49
C LEU A 348 -26.54 12.76 -19.95
N ILE A 349 -27.01 11.90 -20.86
CA ILE A 349 -28.42 11.87 -21.30
C ILE A 349 -29.31 11.47 -20.14
N THR A 350 -28.98 10.39 -19.43
CA THR A 350 -29.80 9.90 -18.30
C THR A 350 -29.92 10.93 -17.17
N LEU A 351 -28.99 11.88 -17.07
CA LEU A 351 -29.02 12.99 -16.10
C LEU A 351 -29.63 14.29 -16.66
N ASP A 352 -30.22 14.27 -17.85
CA ASP A 352 -30.80 15.42 -18.56
C ASP A 352 -29.81 16.59 -18.81
N LEU A 353 -28.51 16.29 -18.85
CA LEU A 353 -27.47 17.29 -19.08
C LEU A 353 -27.25 17.59 -20.58
N VAL A 354 -27.58 16.65 -21.46
CA VAL A 354 -27.47 16.79 -22.92
C VAL A 354 -28.64 16.08 -23.59
N LYS A 355 -29.28 16.73 -24.58
CA LYS A 355 -30.36 16.10 -25.36
C LYS A 355 -29.82 15.02 -26.31
N PRO A 356 -30.59 13.93 -26.56
CA PRO A 356 -30.20 12.86 -27.49
C PRO A 356 -29.88 13.37 -28.90
N GLU A 357 -30.59 14.39 -29.38
CA GLU A 357 -30.43 15.01 -30.70
C GLU A 357 -29.03 15.62 -30.91
N HIS A 358 -28.43 16.16 -29.84
CA HIS A 358 -27.10 16.75 -29.92
C HIS A 358 -25.99 15.70 -29.97
N LEU A 359 -26.29 14.45 -29.62
CA LEU A 359 -25.34 13.33 -29.57
C LEU A 359 -25.22 12.55 -30.88
N GLN A 360 -26.28 12.51 -31.69
CA GLN A 360 -26.26 11.94 -33.04
C GLN A 360 -25.25 12.64 -33.96
N ARG A 361 -24.87 13.88 -33.65
CA ARG A 361 -23.83 14.64 -34.37
C ARG A 361 -22.41 14.23 -33.98
N ILE A 362 -22.19 13.76 -32.75
CA ILE A 362 -20.88 13.38 -32.21
C ILE A 362 -20.55 11.90 -32.52
N VAL A 363 -21.58 11.04 -32.55
CA VAL A 363 -21.45 9.60 -32.80
C VAL A 363 -22.33 9.20 -33.98
N THR A 364 -21.75 9.13 -35.18
CA THR A 364 -22.35 8.45 -36.33
C THR A 364 -22.57 6.98 -35.95
N ASN A 365 -23.84 6.54 -35.88
CA ASN A 365 -24.32 5.25 -35.36
C ASN A 365 -24.63 5.15 -33.86
N ALA A 366 -25.09 6.22 -33.21
CA ALA A 366 -25.81 6.07 -31.94
C ALA A 366 -27.17 5.38 -32.18
N PRO A 367 -27.50 4.24 -31.54
CA PRO A 367 -28.81 3.61 -31.69
C PRO A 367 -29.91 4.61 -31.28
N SER A 368 -30.91 4.74 -32.14
CA SER A 368 -32.02 5.69 -32.07
C SER A 368 -33.04 5.43 -30.94
N THR A 369 -32.72 4.57 -29.99
CA THR A 369 -33.61 4.18 -28.89
C THR A 369 -32.84 3.98 -27.60
N LEU A 370 -32.85 4.99 -26.73
CA LEU A 370 -32.63 4.83 -25.29
C LEU A 370 -33.94 5.11 -24.56
N ALA A 371 -35.00 4.43 -24.98
CA ALA A 371 -36.15 4.23 -24.11
C ALA A 371 -35.74 3.20 -23.06
N MET A 372 -35.10 3.66 -21.98
CA MET A 372 -35.02 2.83 -20.78
C MET A 372 -36.45 2.62 -20.29
N LYS A 373 -36.82 1.37 -19.97
CA LYS A 373 -38.00 1.13 -19.13
C LYS A 373 -37.80 1.96 -17.86
N ASN A 374 -38.54 3.06 -17.73
CA ASN A 374 -38.57 3.89 -16.54
C ASN A 374 -39.30 3.09 -15.45
N ILE A 375 -38.60 2.13 -14.84
CA ILE A 375 -38.98 1.61 -13.54
C ILE A 375 -38.93 2.82 -12.60
N LYS A 376 -40.03 3.08 -11.89
CA LYS A 376 -40.05 4.21 -10.96
C LYS A 376 -39.01 3.95 -9.88
N THR A 377 -38.30 4.98 -9.44
CA THR A 377 -37.30 4.84 -8.36
C THR A 377 -37.91 4.22 -7.10
N GLU A 378 -39.20 4.46 -6.84
CA GLU A 378 -40.00 3.86 -5.77
C GLU A 378 -40.08 2.33 -5.86
N GLU A 379 -40.25 1.77 -7.06
CA GLU A 379 -40.29 0.32 -7.28
C GLU A 379 -38.92 -0.32 -7.03
N VAL A 380 -37.83 0.39 -7.35
CA VAL A 380 -36.46 -0.06 -7.06
C VAL A 380 -36.22 -0.10 -5.56
N VAL A 381 -36.68 0.90 -4.81
CA VAL A 381 -36.59 0.93 -3.33
C VAL A 381 -37.42 -0.19 -2.72
N ALA A 382 -38.66 -0.40 -3.20
CA ALA A 382 -39.53 -1.47 -2.71
C ALA A 382 -38.93 -2.85 -2.96
N THR A 383 -38.35 -3.07 -4.15
CA THR A 383 -37.66 -4.32 -4.51
C THR A 383 -36.43 -4.53 -3.62
N TYR A 384 -35.61 -3.49 -3.42
CA TYR A 384 -34.46 -3.56 -2.51
C TYR A 384 -34.87 -3.96 -1.09
N ASN A 385 -35.89 -3.31 -0.53
CA ASN A 385 -36.37 -3.62 0.81
C ASN A 385 -36.94 -5.04 0.90
N ASN A 386 -37.61 -5.52 -0.16
CA ASN A 386 -38.09 -6.89 -0.18
C ASN A 386 -36.95 -7.92 -0.14
N ILE A 387 -35.89 -7.69 -0.91
CA ILE A 387 -34.76 -8.63 -1.06
C ILE A 387 -33.84 -8.63 0.18
N PHE A 388 -33.52 -7.45 0.70
CA PHE A 388 -32.46 -7.31 1.72
C PHE A 388 -32.98 -7.09 3.14
N HIS A 389 -34.22 -6.65 3.32
CA HIS A 389 -34.79 -6.40 4.65
C HIS A 389 -35.91 -7.39 5.01
N LYS A 390 -36.86 -7.65 4.09
CA LYS A 390 -38.02 -8.52 4.37
C LYS A 390 -37.75 -10.00 4.15
N SER A 391 -37.02 -10.35 3.10
CA SER A 391 -36.62 -11.73 2.83
C SER A 391 -35.58 -12.17 3.86
N ASN A 392 -35.93 -13.20 4.65
CA ASN A 392 -34.99 -13.79 5.60
C ASN A 392 -33.93 -14.60 4.82
N PRO A 393 -32.63 -14.27 4.94
CA PRO A 393 -31.57 -15.02 4.30
C PRO A 393 -31.38 -16.46 4.77
N GLU A 394 -31.92 -16.85 5.94
CA GLU A 394 -31.88 -18.24 6.43
C GLU A 394 -32.72 -19.18 5.56
N PHE A 395 -33.85 -18.69 5.04
CA PHE A 395 -34.86 -19.51 4.35
C PHE A 395 -34.92 -19.27 2.84
N SER A 396 -34.06 -18.39 2.31
CA SER A 396 -34.04 -18.07 0.89
C SER A 396 -32.60 -18.00 0.41
N SER A 397 -32.29 -18.66 -0.70
CA SER A 397 -30.97 -18.52 -1.31
C SER A 397 -30.79 -17.15 -1.98
N ILE A 398 -29.55 -16.77 -2.28
CA ILE A 398 -29.27 -15.55 -3.08
C ILE A 398 -29.91 -15.60 -4.48
N GLU A 399 -30.13 -16.81 -5.00
CA GLU A 399 -30.75 -17.06 -6.30
C GLU A 399 -32.27 -16.86 -6.21
N GLU A 400 -32.91 -17.49 -5.22
CA GLU A 400 -34.36 -17.41 -4.98
C GLU A 400 -34.82 -16.01 -4.61
N SER A 401 -34.00 -15.28 -3.84
CA SER A 401 -34.27 -13.88 -3.51
C SER A 401 -34.19 -12.95 -4.73
N GLY A 402 -33.61 -13.40 -5.85
CA GLY A 402 -33.45 -12.60 -7.06
C GLY A 402 -32.40 -11.47 -6.93
N ALA A 403 -31.57 -11.49 -5.89
CA ALA A 403 -30.60 -10.43 -5.58
C ALA A 403 -29.61 -10.18 -6.74
N LEU A 404 -29.12 -11.24 -7.38
CA LEU A 404 -28.17 -11.14 -8.50
C LEU A 404 -28.80 -10.46 -9.73
N ASN A 405 -30.06 -10.80 -10.05
CA ASN A 405 -30.80 -10.18 -11.16
C ASN A 405 -31.17 -8.73 -10.86
N PHE A 406 -31.47 -8.43 -9.60
CA PHE A 406 -31.68 -7.06 -9.14
C PHE A 406 -30.43 -6.19 -9.35
N MET A 407 -29.24 -6.67 -8.96
CA MET A 407 -27.98 -5.93 -9.16
C MET A 407 -27.68 -5.70 -10.64
N LYS A 408 -27.95 -6.68 -11.52
CA LYS A 408 -27.87 -6.50 -12.99
C LYS A 408 -28.84 -5.44 -13.51
N THR A 409 -30.02 -5.31 -12.92
CA THR A 409 -30.99 -4.26 -13.29
C THR A 409 -30.50 -2.89 -12.83
N VAL A 410 -29.97 -2.79 -11.60
CA VAL A 410 -29.40 -1.56 -11.04
C VAL A 410 -28.22 -1.08 -11.88
N SER A 411 -27.39 -1.99 -12.41
CA SER A 411 -26.21 -1.62 -13.21
C SER A 411 -26.53 -0.93 -14.55
N GLN A 412 -27.79 -0.98 -15.00
CA GLN A 412 -28.22 -0.36 -16.26
C GLN A 412 -28.42 1.15 -16.16
N SER A 413 -28.72 1.69 -14.97
CA SER A 413 -29.05 3.11 -14.78
C SER A 413 -28.23 3.76 -13.67
N ILE A 414 -27.70 4.95 -13.94
CA ILE A 414 -27.01 5.76 -12.92
C ILE A 414 -27.97 6.21 -11.79
N LEU A 415 -29.25 6.43 -12.10
CA LEU A 415 -30.24 6.85 -11.10
C LEU A 415 -30.56 5.72 -10.11
N TYR A 416 -30.62 4.48 -10.60
CA TYR A 416 -30.80 3.31 -9.75
C TYR A 416 -29.57 3.09 -8.89
N MET A 417 -28.36 3.17 -9.46
CA MET A 417 -27.11 3.10 -8.69
C MET A 417 -27.04 4.16 -7.58
N GLN A 418 -27.42 5.41 -7.86
CA GLN A 418 -27.46 6.50 -6.86
C GLN A 418 -28.38 6.19 -5.68
N THR A 419 -29.56 5.63 -5.98
CA THR A 419 -30.57 5.32 -4.97
C THR A 419 -30.13 4.13 -4.12
N VAL A 420 -29.71 3.05 -4.79
CA VAL A 420 -29.28 1.81 -4.13
C VAL A 420 -27.99 2.01 -3.34
N SER A 421 -27.05 2.84 -3.82
CA SER A 421 -25.82 3.16 -3.07
C SER A 421 -26.11 3.74 -1.69
N LYS A 422 -27.06 4.68 -1.59
CA LYS A 422 -27.48 5.25 -0.31
C LYS A 422 -28.11 4.20 0.60
N LEU A 423 -29.05 3.41 0.06
CA LEU A 423 -29.71 2.34 0.81
C LEU A 423 -28.71 1.31 1.34
N ILE A 424 -27.73 0.90 0.53
CA ILE A 424 -26.68 -0.04 0.94
C ILE A 424 -25.83 0.54 2.06
N LEU A 425 -25.40 1.80 1.94
CA LEU A 425 -24.60 2.45 2.98
C LEU A 425 -25.34 2.59 4.30
N ASP A 426 -26.66 2.80 4.26
CA ASP A 426 -27.50 2.88 5.45
C ASP A 426 -27.76 1.47 6.03
N SER A 427 -28.15 0.49 5.20
CA SER A 427 -28.36 -0.90 5.61
C SER A 427 -27.12 -1.53 6.24
N ILE A 428 -25.91 -1.29 5.69
CA ILE A 428 -24.67 -1.82 6.28
C ILE A 428 -24.44 -1.26 7.68
N ARG A 429 -24.73 0.03 7.91
CA ARG A 429 -24.60 0.62 9.26
C ARG A 429 -25.59 -0.02 10.22
N THR A 430 -26.84 -0.20 9.77
CA THR A 430 -27.90 -0.84 10.56
C THR A 430 -27.51 -2.27 10.91
N PHE A 431 -27.16 -3.10 9.92
CA PHE A 431 -26.81 -4.51 10.12
C PHE A 431 -25.56 -4.71 10.97
N ILE A 432 -24.54 -3.85 10.84
CA ILE A 432 -23.37 -3.88 11.74
C ILE A 432 -23.78 -3.54 13.18
N THR A 433 -24.67 -2.56 13.38
CA THR A 433 -25.12 -2.13 14.72
C THR A 433 -26.00 -3.20 15.38
N GLU A 434 -26.86 -3.84 14.58
CA GLU A 434 -27.78 -4.90 15.00
C GLU A 434 -27.11 -6.29 15.06
N LYS A 435 -25.84 -6.41 14.61
CA LYS A 435 -25.11 -7.67 14.43
C LYS A 435 -25.84 -8.68 13.53
N ASP A 436 -26.56 -8.20 12.51
CA ASP A 436 -27.22 -9.06 11.51
C ASP A 436 -26.20 -9.50 10.44
N ASN A 437 -25.53 -10.61 10.75
CA ASN A 437 -24.48 -11.20 9.92
C ASN A 437 -24.97 -11.69 8.56
N LEU A 438 -26.15 -12.30 8.53
CA LEU A 438 -26.69 -12.96 7.34
C LEU A 438 -27.11 -11.96 6.28
N ARG A 439 -27.81 -10.88 6.68
CA ARG A 439 -28.18 -9.81 5.74
C ARG A 439 -26.94 -9.03 5.28
N LEU A 440 -25.95 -8.85 6.16
CA LEU A 440 -24.66 -8.26 5.79
C LEU A 440 -23.94 -9.12 4.75
N ARG A 441 -23.81 -10.44 4.97
CA ARG A 441 -23.23 -11.40 4.02
C ARG A 441 -23.91 -11.30 2.65
N ARG A 442 -25.24 -11.35 2.62
CA ARG A 442 -26.02 -11.26 1.38
C ARG A 442 -25.75 -9.97 0.60
N ILE A 443 -25.68 -8.81 1.27
CA ILE A 443 -25.36 -7.54 0.61
C ILE A 443 -23.95 -7.58 0.01
N LEU A 444 -22.95 -8.05 0.76
CA LEU A 444 -21.55 -8.07 0.31
C LEU A 444 -21.35 -8.99 -0.89
N ILE A 445 -21.95 -10.18 -0.88
CA ILE A 445 -21.91 -11.12 -2.03
C ILE A 445 -22.64 -10.50 -3.23
N SER A 446 -23.82 -9.91 -3.02
CA SER A 446 -24.59 -9.27 -4.10
C SER A 446 -23.82 -8.11 -4.74
N LEU A 447 -23.09 -7.32 -3.94
CA LEU A 447 -22.22 -6.26 -4.43
C LEU A 447 -21.05 -6.82 -5.25
N ALA A 448 -20.38 -7.86 -4.75
CA ALA A 448 -19.27 -8.49 -5.44
C ALA A 448 -19.66 -9.12 -6.79
N SER A 449 -20.90 -9.58 -6.91
CA SER A 449 -21.44 -10.14 -8.15
C SER A 449 -21.45 -9.14 -9.31
N GLU A 450 -21.66 -7.84 -9.07
CA GLU A 450 -21.81 -6.83 -10.12
C GLU A 450 -20.82 -5.67 -9.93
N LYS A 451 -19.65 -5.82 -10.58
CA LYS A 451 -18.52 -4.87 -10.49
C LYS A 451 -18.91 -3.41 -10.74
N SER A 452 -19.85 -3.16 -11.66
CA SER A 452 -20.29 -1.78 -11.97
C SER A 452 -21.02 -1.12 -10.80
N VAL A 453 -21.80 -1.90 -10.05
CA VAL A 453 -22.51 -1.41 -8.85
C VAL A 453 -21.53 -1.27 -7.70
N LEU A 454 -20.66 -2.25 -7.48
CA LEU A 454 -19.58 -2.19 -6.49
C LEU A 454 -18.70 -0.94 -6.67
N ASP A 455 -18.18 -0.74 -7.89
CA ASP A 455 -17.33 0.41 -8.22
C ASP A 455 -18.07 1.74 -8.01
N TYR A 456 -19.39 1.77 -8.20
CA TYR A 456 -20.19 2.93 -7.88
C TYR A 456 -20.25 3.18 -6.38
N VAL A 457 -20.70 2.19 -5.60
CA VAL A 457 -20.93 2.30 -4.16
C VAL A 457 -19.65 2.68 -3.41
N LEU A 458 -18.54 1.98 -3.69
CA LEU A 458 -17.29 2.20 -2.96
C LEU A 458 -16.58 3.49 -3.38
N LEU A 459 -16.62 3.87 -4.66
CA LEU A 459 -15.89 5.04 -5.15
C LEU A 459 -16.71 6.34 -5.07
N GLU A 460 -18.03 6.32 -4.84
CA GLU A 460 -18.86 7.52 -4.76
C GLU A 460 -18.33 8.53 -3.72
N ARG A 461 -18.11 8.06 -2.49
CA ARG A 461 -17.53 8.85 -1.40
C ARG A 461 -16.04 8.60 -1.24
N SER A 462 -15.69 7.42 -0.76
CA SER A 462 -14.33 6.95 -0.51
C SER A 462 -14.42 5.47 -0.13
N PRO A 463 -13.61 4.59 -0.73
CA PRO A 463 -13.59 3.18 -0.34
C PRO A 463 -13.05 3.02 1.09
N TYR A 464 -12.22 3.96 1.58
CA TYR A 464 -11.72 3.93 2.95
C TYR A 464 -12.86 4.02 3.98
N ASP A 465 -13.86 4.88 3.75
CA ASP A 465 -14.96 5.08 4.70
C ASP A 465 -15.85 3.83 4.82
N PHE A 466 -15.97 3.08 3.71
CA PHE A 466 -16.72 1.83 3.65
C PHE A 466 -15.95 0.72 4.37
N ILE A 467 -14.70 0.52 3.99
CA ILE A 467 -13.83 -0.53 4.52
C ILE A 467 -13.54 -0.33 6.00
N GLN A 468 -13.37 0.91 6.47
CA GLN A 468 -13.15 1.18 7.90
C GLN A 468 -14.25 0.60 8.80
N LYS A 469 -15.51 0.64 8.36
CA LYS A 469 -16.64 0.09 9.14
C LYS A 469 -16.58 -1.42 9.23
N LEU A 470 -16.23 -2.07 8.12
CA LEU A 470 -16.06 -3.53 8.07
C LEU A 470 -14.84 -3.97 8.89
N LEU A 471 -13.74 -3.21 8.85
CA LEU A 471 -12.57 -3.46 9.69
C LEU A 471 -12.92 -3.37 11.17
N SER A 472 -13.56 -2.27 11.60
CA SER A 472 -13.97 -2.12 13.00
C SER A 472 -14.93 -3.20 13.46
N TYR A 473 -15.75 -3.73 12.55
CA TYR A 473 -16.65 -4.84 12.83
C TYR A 473 -15.87 -6.16 13.02
N LEU A 474 -14.93 -6.45 12.11
CA LEU A 474 -14.06 -7.62 12.21
C LEU A 474 -13.19 -7.59 13.48
N ASP A 475 -12.59 -6.44 13.82
CA ASP A 475 -11.74 -6.31 15.01
C ASP A 475 -12.46 -6.65 16.32
N GLN A 476 -13.78 -6.43 16.39
CA GLN A 476 -14.58 -6.80 17.57
C GLN A 476 -14.82 -8.32 17.67
N LEU A 477 -14.82 -9.04 16.56
CA LEU A 477 -15.29 -10.43 16.49
C LEU A 477 -14.18 -11.44 16.18
N VAL A 478 -13.01 -10.99 15.73
CA VAL A 478 -11.90 -11.83 15.24
C VAL A 478 -11.37 -12.85 16.25
N ASP A 479 -11.41 -12.51 17.55
CA ASP A 479 -10.95 -13.38 18.64
C ASP A 479 -12.07 -14.18 19.31
N THR A 480 -13.32 -13.94 18.89
CA THR A 480 -14.50 -14.61 19.46
C THR A 480 -14.57 -16.03 18.92
N ARG A 481 -14.90 -16.99 19.80
CA ARG A 481 -15.16 -18.38 19.42
C ARG A 481 -16.66 -18.60 19.21
N PRO A 482 -17.07 -19.43 18.23
CA PRO A 482 -18.48 -19.74 18.04
C PRO A 482 -19.11 -20.33 19.32
N GLY A 483 -20.30 -19.86 19.69
CA GLY A 483 -21.04 -20.36 20.86
C GLY A 483 -20.61 -19.80 22.23
N THR A 484 -19.72 -18.79 22.28
CA THR A 484 -19.33 -18.12 23.53
C THR A 484 -20.15 -16.85 23.85
N GLU A 485 -21.34 -16.70 23.25
CA GLU A 485 -22.21 -15.53 23.44
C GLU A 485 -22.59 -15.35 24.92
N THR A 486 -22.48 -14.12 25.42
CA THR A 486 -22.91 -13.76 26.79
C THR A 486 -24.42 -13.89 26.93
N LYS A 487 -24.93 -14.32 28.09
CA LYS A 487 -26.38 -14.46 28.39
C LYS A 487 -27.22 -13.22 28.08
N SER A 488 -26.61 -12.03 27.99
CA SER A 488 -27.24 -10.78 27.57
C SER A 488 -27.58 -10.72 26.07
N ASP A 489 -26.78 -11.36 25.20
CA ASP A 489 -27.01 -11.38 23.75
C ASP A 489 -28.17 -12.34 23.39
N GLN A 490 -28.35 -13.43 24.14
CA GLN A 490 -29.52 -14.32 24.04
C GLN A 490 -30.83 -13.62 24.43
N PHE A 491 -30.83 -12.87 25.54
CA PHE A 491 -32.01 -12.14 26.03
C PHE A 491 -32.53 -11.07 25.04
N MET A 492 -31.66 -10.47 24.23
CA MET A 492 -32.08 -9.46 23.24
C MET A 492 -32.70 -10.08 21.98
N ARG A 493 -32.32 -11.32 21.61
CA ARG A 493 -32.95 -12.04 20.49
C ARG A 493 -34.33 -12.57 20.86
N GLU A 494 -34.53 -13.02 22.10
CA GLU A 494 -35.81 -13.54 22.60
C GLU A 494 -36.92 -12.47 22.72
N ASN A 495 -36.56 -11.18 22.83
CA ASN A 495 -37.53 -10.09 23.00
C ASN A 495 -38.06 -9.49 21.68
N ASN A 496 -37.67 -10.01 20.51
CA ASN A 496 -38.34 -9.66 19.25
C ASN A 496 -39.60 -10.53 19.10
N GLU A 497 -40.76 -9.93 19.36
CA GLU A 497 -42.08 -10.57 19.60
C GLU A 497 -42.68 -11.43 18.44
N ASP A 498 -41.95 -11.68 17.34
CA ASP A 498 -42.46 -12.45 16.19
C ASP A 498 -41.99 -13.93 16.14
N PHE A 499 -41.32 -14.43 17.19
CA PHE A 499 -40.69 -15.77 17.21
C PHE A 499 -41.30 -16.77 18.22
N MET A 500 -42.59 -16.64 18.56
CA MET A 500 -43.29 -17.66 19.37
C MET A 500 -44.03 -18.67 18.49
N ASP A 501 -43.37 -19.81 18.20
CA ASP A 501 -43.95 -21.17 18.12
C ASP A 501 -43.06 -22.17 17.35
N LEU A 502 -41.76 -22.27 17.71
CA LEU A 502 -40.95 -23.42 17.34
C LEU A 502 -40.21 -23.92 18.58
N ASP A 503 -40.42 -25.21 18.87
CA ASP A 503 -39.86 -26.00 19.96
C ASP A 503 -38.33 -25.97 19.89
N LEU A 504 -37.69 -24.96 20.49
CA LEU A 504 -36.24 -24.87 20.64
C LEU A 504 -35.78 -25.89 21.69
N GLY A 505 -35.70 -27.14 21.26
CA GLY A 505 -34.78 -28.08 21.85
C GLY A 505 -33.40 -27.42 21.92
N SER A 506 -32.70 -27.59 23.04
CA SER A 506 -31.39 -27.03 23.36
C SER A 506 -30.23 -27.44 22.42
N ASP A 507 -30.54 -27.92 21.22
CA ASP A 507 -29.63 -28.38 20.18
C ASP A 507 -29.51 -27.38 19.01
N ASP A 508 -30.34 -26.34 18.94
CA ASP A 508 -30.22 -25.24 17.97
C ASP A 508 -29.10 -24.26 18.36
N ALA A 509 -27.89 -24.79 18.43
CA ALA A 509 -26.69 -23.99 18.32
C ALA A 509 -26.72 -23.25 16.98
N SER A 510 -26.63 -21.92 16.99
CA SER A 510 -26.23 -21.18 15.80
C SER A 510 -25.03 -21.88 15.15
N ASN A 511 -25.19 -22.40 13.93
CA ASN A 511 -24.25 -23.29 13.26
C ASN A 511 -22.83 -22.70 13.33
N ALA A 512 -21.88 -23.41 13.94
CA ALA A 512 -20.52 -22.88 14.11
C ALA A 512 -19.87 -22.55 12.76
N GLN A 513 -20.23 -23.28 11.70
CA GLN A 513 -19.84 -23.02 10.32
C GLN A 513 -20.38 -21.68 9.77
N GLU A 514 -21.61 -21.29 10.11
CA GLU A 514 -22.20 -20.04 9.65
C GLU A 514 -21.45 -18.82 10.21
N PHE A 515 -21.05 -18.88 11.48
CA PHE A 515 -20.22 -17.85 12.11
C PHE A 515 -18.94 -17.58 11.30
N PHE A 516 -18.22 -18.63 10.90
CA PHE A 516 -17.01 -18.51 10.08
C PHE A 516 -17.31 -18.07 8.64
N THR A 517 -18.43 -18.51 8.08
CA THR A 517 -18.88 -18.10 6.74
C THR A 517 -19.17 -16.60 6.69
N ASP A 518 -19.86 -16.07 7.69
CA ASP A 518 -20.27 -14.67 7.76
C ASP A 518 -19.06 -13.75 7.91
N LEU A 519 -18.24 -13.98 8.94
CA LEU A 519 -17.04 -13.19 9.17
C LEU A 519 -16.00 -13.39 8.06
N GLY A 520 -15.88 -14.63 7.55
CA GLY A 520 -15.04 -14.96 6.42
C GLY A 520 -15.43 -14.19 5.15
N THR A 521 -16.73 -14.04 4.89
CA THR A 521 -17.24 -13.25 3.76
C THR A 521 -16.83 -11.78 3.89
N VAL A 522 -16.99 -11.19 5.09
CA VAL A 522 -16.56 -9.80 5.34
C VAL A 522 -15.05 -9.66 5.10
N LEU A 523 -14.24 -10.61 5.58
CA LEU A 523 -12.79 -10.60 5.39
C LEU A 523 -12.40 -10.71 3.91
N ILE A 524 -12.94 -11.67 3.16
CA ILE A 524 -12.70 -11.81 1.73
C ILE A 524 -13.07 -10.52 1.00
N PHE A 525 -14.23 -9.94 1.31
CA PHE A 525 -14.68 -8.70 0.68
C PHE A 525 -13.72 -7.54 0.94
N VAL A 526 -13.22 -7.41 2.18
CA VAL A 526 -12.21 -6.38 2.51
C VAL A 526 -10.92 -6.63 1.73
N GLN A 527 -10.39 -7.86 1.73
CA GLN A 527 -9.19 -8.21 0.96
C GLN A 527 -9.37 -7.91 -0.53
N TYR A 528 -10.53 -8.28 -1.08
CA TYR A 528 -10.90 -8.03 -2.47
C TYR A 528 -10.92 -6.53 -2.80
N ALA A 529 -11.61 -5.72 -1.98
CA ALA A 529 -11.71 -4.29 -2.20
C ALA A 529 -10.34 -3.60 -2.07
N VAL A 530 -9.55 -3.97 -1.06
CA VAL A 530 -8.19 -3.42 -0.85
C VAL A 530 -7.32 -3.68 -2.07
N TYR A 531 -7.36 -4.91 -2.59
CA TYR A 531 -6.61 -5.29 -3.78
C TYR A 531 -7.13 -4.59 -5.03
N ARG A 532 -8.44 -4.68 -5.32
CA ARG A 532 -9.08 -4.13 -6.53
C ARG A 532 -8.86 -2.64 -6.66
N TYR A 533 -8.97 -1.89 -5.57
CA TYR A 533 -8.79 -0.45 -5.59
C TYR A 533 -7.35 -0.02 -5.28
N ASN A 534 -6.42 -0.94 -5.01
CA ASN A 534 -5.04 -0.62 -4.63
C ASN A 534 -4.98 0.34 -3.43
N MET A 535 -5.76 0.03 -2.39
CA MET A 535 -5.86 0.85 -1.19
C MET A 535 -4.59 0.76 -0.35
N ASN A 536 -4.23 1.87 0.27
CA ASN A 536 -3.11 1.93 1.21
C ASN A 536 -3.65 1.74 2.64
N LEU A 537 -3.49 0.52 3.17
CA LEU A 537 -3.94 0.15 4.52
C LEU A 537 -3.15 0.85 5.64
N TRP A 538 -1.97 1.40 5.37
CA TRP A 538 -1.16 2.16 6.36
C TRP A 538 -1.85 3.44 6.87
N LYS A 539 -2.97 3.84 6.25
CA LYS A 539 -3.82 4.93 6.73
C LYS A 539 -4.68 4.54 7.93
N PHE A 540 -4.88 3.25 8.17
CA PHE A 540 -5.57 2.73 9.34
C PHE A 540 -4.58 2.52 10.49
N GLU A 541 -5.07 2.38 11.72
CA GLU A 541 -4.20 2.30 12.90
C GLU A 541 -3.38 1.02 12.89
N LYS A 542 -2.06 1.12 13.11
CA LYS A 542 -1.11 -0.01 12.90
C LYS A 542 -1.30 -1.22 13.83
N ASN A 543 -2.13 -1.10 14.87
CA ASN A 543 -2.27 -2.10 15.92
C ASN A 543 -3.54 -2.96 15.78
N ASP A 544 -4.32 -2.79 14.71
CA ASP A 544 -5.53 -3.60 14.49
C ASP A 544 -5.15 -5.03 14.08
N ILE A 545 -5.68 -5.99 14.83
CA ILE A 545 -5.49 -7.43 14.61
C ILE A 545 -5.97 -7.82 13.20
N THR A 546 -7.08 -7.25 12.74
CA THR A 546 -7.61 -7.50 11.40
C THR A 546 -6.64 -7.03 10.32
N LEU A 547 -5.92 -5.91 10.53
CA LEU A 547 -4.90 -5.47 9.57
C LEU A 547 -3.71 -6.43 9.50
N GLN A 548 -3.37 -7.10 10.60
CA GLN A 548 -2.36 -8.15 10.59
C GLN A 548 -2.84 -9.40 9.81
N LEU A 549 -4.12 -9.76 9.94
CA LEU A 549 -4.74 -10.82 9.13
C LEU A 549 -4.88 -10.46 7.64
N LEU A 550 -4.90 -9.18 7.28
CA LEU A 550 -4.97 -8.72 5.88
C LEU A 550 -3.61 -8.65 5.21
N ASN A 551 -2.56 -8.34 5.97
CA ASN A 551 -1.21 -8.17 5.46
C ASN A 551 -0.45 -9.49 5.25
N ASN A 552 -0.97 -10.64 5.72
CA ASN A 552 -0.55 -12.04 5.53
C ASN A 552 0.94 -12.41 5.75
N ALA A 553 1.87 -11.46 5.81
CA ALA A 553 3.31 -11.69 5.85
C ALA A 553 3.91 -11.53 7.25
N SER A 554 3.20 -10.85 8.17
CA SER A 554 3.64 -10.60 9.54
C SER A 554 2.99 -11.53 10.56
N THR A 555 1.81 -12.08 10.25
CA THR A 555 1.04 -12.98 11.13
C THR A 555 1.62 -14.39 11.16
N ILE A 556 2.06 -14.91 10.01
CA ILE A 556 2.68 -16.26 9.89
C ILE A 556 4.03 -16.34 10.63
N ASN A 557 4.67 -15.19 10.82
CA ASN A 557 5.92 -15.02 11.57
C ASN A 557 5.72 -14.37 12.95
N SER A 558 4.50 -14.34 13.48
CA SER A 558 4.31 -13.87 14.85
C SER A 558 5.00 -14.84 15.82
N ASN A 559 5.95 -14.32 16.60
CA ASN A 559 6.77 -15.13 17.51
C ASN A 559 5.91 -15.98 18.45
N ASP A 560 4.79 -15.44 18.96
CA ASP A 560 3.90 -16.13 19.89
C ASP A 560 3.28 -17.41 19.34
N TYR A 561 2.88 -17.44 18.06
CA TYR A 561 2.29 -18.64 17.46
C TYR A 561 3.36 -19.62 16.99
N LEU A 562 4.50 -19.12 16.52
CA LEU A 562 5.64 -19.98 16.19
C LEU A 562 6.18 -20.71 17.42
N GLU A 563 6.27 -20.02 18.58
CA GLU A 563 6.66 -20.63 19.85
C GLU A 563 5.65 -21.71 20.30
N LYS A 564 4.34 -21.46 20.15
CA LYS A 564 3.29 -22.46 20.44
C LYS A 564 3.31 -23.65 19.49
N LEU A 565 3.67 -23.46 18.22
CA LEU A 565 3.83 -24.54 17.25
C LEU A 565 5.08 -25.39 17.52
N GLN A 566 6.16 -24.79 18.02
CA GLN A 566 7.39 -25.49 18.38
C GLN A 566 7.23 -26.43 19.57
N ASP A 567 6.23 -26.20 20.44
CA ASP A 567 5.86 -27.11 21.52
C ASP A 567 4.89 -28.19 21.01
N PRO A 568 5.33 -29.46 20.85
CA PRO A 568 4.48 -30.54 20.35
C PRO A 568 3.29 -30.84 21.27
N SER A 569 3.35 -30.42 22.53
CA SER A 569 2.29 -30.64 23.53
C SER A 569 1.25 -29.52 23.56
N SER A 570 1.42 -28.47 22.77
CA SER A 570 0.52 -27.33 22.75
C SER A 570 -0.89 -27.70 22.30
N GLU A 571 -1.89 -27.02 22.86
CA GLU A 571 -3.29 -27.18 22.46
C GLU A 571 -3.51 -26.87 20.97
N LEU A 572 -2.71 -25.97 20.40
CA LEU A 572 -2.79 -25.61 18.98
C LEU A 572 -2.35 -26.78 18.07
N ASN A 573 -1.29 -27.50 18.44
CA ASN A 573 -0.86 -28.70 17.71
C ASN A 573 -1.91 -29.82 17.81
N LYS A 574 -2.56 -30.00 18.96
CA LYS A 574 -3.68 -30.95 19.10
C LYS A 574 -4.85 -30.60 18.20
N ILE A 575 -5.22 -29.33 18.13
CA ILE A 575 -6.28 -28.83 17.25
C ILE A 575 -5.89 -29.06 15.78
N MET A 576 -4.67 -28.72 15.40
CA MET A 576 -4.15 -28.91 14.04
C MET A 576 -4.19 -30.38 13.61
N ASN A 577 -3.75 -31.30 14.47
CA ASN A 577 -3.81 -32.74 14.20
C ASN A 577 -5.24 -33.23 13.98
N LYS A 578 -6.20 -32.76 14.79
CA LYS A 578 -7.62 -33.09 14.58
C LYS A 578 -8.12 -32.59 13.23
N TRP A 579 -7.76 -31.37 12.83
CA TRP A 579 -8.12 -30.84 11.51
C TRP A 579 -7.52 -31.65 10.36
N ILE A 580 -6.23 -32.04 10.46
CA ILE A 580 -5.58 -32.89 9.46
C ILE A 580 -6.31 -34.24 9.35
N SER A 581 -6.59 -34.89 10.48
CA SER A 581 -7.33 -36.14 10.49
C SER A 581 -8.75 -35.98 9.96
N SER A 582 -9.43 -34.86 10.21
CA SER A 582 -10.78 -34.65 9.69
C SER A 582 -10.81 -34.38 8.18
N LEU A 583 -9.81 -33.69 7.64
CA LEU A 583 -9.77 -33.28 6.23
C LEU A 583 -9.15 -34.33 5.29
N PHE A 584 -8.11 -35.04 5.74
CA PHE A 584 -7.26 -35.86 4.85
C PHE A 584 -7.20 -37.34 5.23
N ASN A 585 -7.96 -37.80 6.24
CA ASN A 585 -8.05 -39.23 6.56
C ASN A 585 -9.13 -39.90 5.71
N SER A 586 -8.74 -40.89 4.90
CA SER A 586 -9.65 -41.68 4.06
C SER A 586 -10.69 -42.47 4.86
N ASP A 587 -10.39 -42.81 6.12
CA ASP A 587 -11.30 -43.53 7.02
C ASP A 587 -12.33 -42.62 7.70
N ASN A 588 -12.22 -41.28 7.55
CA ASN A 588 -13.17 -40.35 8.16
C ASN A 588 -14.42 -40.18 7.30
N THR A 589 -15.47 -40.93 7.60
CA THR A 589 -16.80 -40.78 6.99
C THR A 589 -17.66 -39.71 7.66
N ASP A 590 -17.27 -39.23 8.84
CA ASP A 590 -18.10 -38.38 9.70
C ASP A 590 -17.97 -36.88 9.37
N GLY A 591 -17.12 -36.52 8.40
CA GLY A 591 -16.93 -35.13 7.96
C GLY A 591 -16.24 -34.25 9.01
N ILE A 592 -16.50 -32.94 8.97
CA ILE A 592 -15.94 -31.95 9.89
C ILE A 592 -16.96 -31.72 11.02
N SER A 593 -16.57 -32.04 12.26
CA SER A 593 -17.46 -31.88 13.42
C SER A 593 -17.55 -30.43 13.90
N ASP A 594 -18.73 -30.03 14.36
CA ASP A 594 -18.98 -28.70 14.92
C ASP A 594 -18.14 -28.41 16.16
N ASP A 595 -17.86 -29.44 16.97
CA ASP A 595 -16.99 -29.32 18.14
C ASP A 595 -15.57 -28.94 17.76
N LEU A 596 -15.05 -29.47 16.64
CA LEU A 596 -13.73 -29.11 16.11
C LEU A 596 -13.70 -27.64 15.68
N ILE A 597 -14.77 -27.18 15.03
CA ILE A 597 -14.92 -25.79 14.56
C ILE A 597 -14.97 -24.82 15.74
N LYS A 598 -15.67 -25.16 16.82
CA LYS A 598 -15.77 -24.35 18.05
C LYS A 598 -14.45 -24.21 18.84
N MET A 599 -13.43 -25.04 18.56
CA MET A 599 -12.13 -24.97 19.25
C MET A 599 -11.29 -23.74 18.85
N CYS A 600 -11.56 -23.15 17.68
CA CYS A 600 -10.76 -22.05 17.12
C CYS A 600 -11.52 -20.71 17.13
N SER A 601 -10.78 -19.61 17.28
CA SER A 601 -11.25 -18.27 16.88
C SER A 601 -11.04 -18.06 15.38
N LEU A 602 -11.61 -17.00 14.78
CA LEU A 602 -11.34 -16.61 13.39
C LEU A 602 -9.86 -16.36 13.14
N ARG A 603 -9.15 -15.78 14.11
CA ARG A 603 -7.70 -15.59 14.04
C ARG A 603 -6.93 -16.91 13.98
N ASP A 604 -7.20 -17.82 14.92
CA ASP A 604 -6.54 -19.13 14.99
C ASP A 604 -6.80 -19.91 13.70
N TYR A 605 -8.04 -19.85 13.23
CA TYR A 605 -8.48 -20.48 12.00
C TYR A 605 -7.67 -20.03 10.77
N HIS A 606 -7.47 -18.72 10.59
CA HIS A 606 -6.67 -18.19 9.47
C HIS A 606 -5.16 -18.48 9.57
N PHE A 607 -4.65 -18.70 10.79
CA PHE A 607 -3.25 -19.00 11.02
C PHE A 607 -2.92 -20.49 10.80
N ILE A 608 -3.79 -21.39 11.26
CA ILE A 608 -3.53 -22.83 11.25
C ILE A 608 -3.77 -23.45 9.86
N MET A 609 -4.75 -22.96 9.09
CA MET A 609 -5.15 -23.57 7.80
C MET A 609 -4.03 -23.66 6.75
N PRO A 610 -3.19 -22.63 6.52
CA PRO A 610 -2.03 -22.76 5.63
C PRO A 610 -1.02 -23.84 6.08
N ARG A 611 -0.86 -24.03 7.40
CA ARG A 611 0.05 -25.04 7.97
C ARG A 611 -0.50 -26.45 7.85
N ILE A 612 -1.80 -26.63 8.08
CA ILE A 612 -2.49 -27.91 7.82
C ILE A 612 -2.23 -28.37 6.38
N LEU A 613 -2.32 -27.45 5.42
CA LEU A 613 -2.10 -27.79 4.03
C LEU A 613 -0.63 -28.08 3.71
N GLU A 614 0.31 -27.36 4.32
CA GLU A 614 1.74 -27.66 4.22
C GLU A 614 2.06 -29.08 4.72
N GLU A 615 1.57 -29.45 5.90
CA GLU A 615 1.73 -30.80 6.46
C GLU A 615 1.08 -31.87 5.58
N ALA A 616 -0.10 -31.61 5.01
CA ALA A 616 -0.74 -32.51 4.05
C ALA A 616 0.11 -32.70 2.78
N ILE A 617 0.76 -31.64 2.28
CA ILE A 617 1.68 -31.73 1.13
C ILE A 617 2.91 -32.56 1.47
N MET A 618 3.49 -32.36 2.65
CA MET A 618 4.65 -33.13 3.13
C MET A 618 4.29 -34.60 3.36
N ALA A 619 3.09 -34.88 3.88
CA ALA A 619 2.58 -36.23 4.06
C ALA A 619 2.41 -36.94 2.71
N TYR A 620 1.86 -36.24 1.70
CA TYR A 620 1.74 -36.77 0.34
C TYR A 620 3.10 -37.02 -0.32
N SER A 621 4.06 -36.08 -0.19
CA SER A 621 5.40 -36.26 -0.75
C SER A 621 6.18 -37.39 -0.08
N SER A 622 5.87 -37.69 1.18
CA SER A 622 6.41 -38.83 1.95
C SER A 622 5.63 -40.13 1.75
N CYS A 623 4.62 -40.15 0.88
CA CYS A 623 3.73 -41.30 0.61
C CYS A 623 2.96 -41.80 1.86
N LEU A 624 2.66 -40.91 2.81
CA LEU A 624 1.83 -41.21 3.98
C LEU A 624 0.33 -41.12 3.68
N ILE A 625 -0.05 -40.28 2.71
CA ILE A 625 -1.40 -40.20 2.15
C ILE A 625 -1.33 -40.36 0.63
N ASP A 626 -2.41 -40.88 0.04
CA ASP A 626 -2.55 -41.06 -1.41
C ASP A 626 -3.14 -39.81 -2.09
N GLU A 627 -3.08 -39.79 -3.43
CA GLU A 627 -3.53 -38.63 -4.23
C GLU A 627 -5.03 -38.36 -4.04
N ASP A 628 -5.84 -39.40 -3.89
CA ASP A 628 -7.29 -39.28 -3.67
C ASP A 628 -7.62 -38.64 -2.32
N SER A 629 -6.92 -39.03 -1.24
CA SER A 629 -7.07 -38.37 0.08
C SER A 629 -6.65 -36.91 0.06
N LEU A 630 -5.55 -36.58 -0.64
CA LEU A 630 -5.10 -35.19 -0.79
C LEU A 630 -6.13 -34.35 -1.56
N ILE A 631 -6.61 -34.84 -2.70
CA ILE A 631 -7.58 -34.13 -3.54
C ILE A 631 -8.93 -34.00 -2.82
N GLY A 632 -9.39 -35.06 -2.14
CA GLY A 632 -10.62 -35.03 -1.34
C GLY A 632 -10.57 -33.99 -0.23
N GLY A 633 -9.45 -33.90 0.50
CA GLY A 633 -9.26 -32.86 1.52
C GLY A 633 -9.24 -31.44 0.95
N LEU A 634 -8.67 -31.24 -0.25
CA LEU A 634 -8.68 -29.95 -0.95
C LEU A 634 -10.09 -29.48 -1.34
N GLU A 635 -11.01 -30.41 -1.60
CA GLU A 635 -12.39 -30.08 -2.00
C GLU A 635 -13.21 -29.46 -0.86
N TYR A 636 -12.88 -29.75 0.40
CA TYR A 636 -13.51 -29.10 1.55
C TYR A 636 -13.27 -27.58 1.57
N PHE A 637 -12.17 -27.08 1.02
CA PHE A 637 -11.88 -25.64 0.97
C PHE A 637 -12.83 -24.83 0.06
N TYR A 638 -13.71 -25.51 -0.66
CA TYR A 638 -14.80 -24.90 -1.42
C TYR A 638 -16.05 -24.66 -0.59
N GLN A 639 -16.13 -25.21 0.61
CA GLN A 639 -17.23 -24.94 1.52
C GLN A 639 -17.17 -23.48 2.02
N PRO A 640 -18.33 -22.80 2.19
CA PRO A 640 -18.38 -21.37 2.49
C PRO A 640 -17.57 -20.92 3.73
N PHE A 641 -17.42 -21.79 4.73
CA PHE A 641 -16.69 -21.48 5.97
C PHE A 641 -15.18 -21.72 5.88
N LEU A 642 -14.68 -22.43 4.85
CA LEU A 642 -13.25 -22.67 4.63
C LEU A 642 -12.67 -21.80 3.50
N ILE A 643 -13.51 -21.33 2.59
CA ILE A 643 -13.10 -20.54 1.42
C ILE A 643 -12.39 -19.23 1.78
N ASN A 644 -12.69 -18.68 2.97
CA ASN A 644 -12.05 -17.50 3.55
C ASN A 644 -10.54 -17.66 3.78
N ASN A 645 -10.05 -18.90 3.96
CA ASN A 645 -8.63 -19.17 4.14
C ASN A 645 -7.84 -19.21 2.82
N LEU A 646 -8.51 -19.38 1.68
CA LEU A 646 -7.82 -19.59 0.40
C LEU A 646 -6.86 -18.45 0.06
N THR A 647 -7.22 -17.19 0.33
CA THR A 647 -6.30 -16.05 0.11
C THR A 647 -4.97 -16.24 0.86
N THR A 648 -5.03 -16.66 2.11
CA THR A 648 -3.85 -16.86 2.97
C THR A 648 -3.09 -18.10 2.55
N ILE A 649 -3.79 -19.19 2.22
CA ILE A 649 -3.21 -20.42 1.69
C ILE A 649 -2.42 -20.16 0.41
N PHE A 650 -3.02 -19.51 -0.59
CA PHE A 650 -2.34 -19.19 -1.85
C PHE A 650 -1.07 -18.40 -1.62
N ARG A 651 -1.14 -17.34 -0.79
CA ARG A 651 0.03 -16.50 -0.48
C ARG A 651 1.08 -17.24 0.35
N TYR A 652 0.68 -18.14 1.23
CA TYR A 652 1.61 -18.95 2.00
C TYR A 652 2.37 -19.92 1.09
N LEU A 653 1.62 -20.71 0.31
CA LEU A 653 2.18 -21.69 -0.60
C LEU A 653 3.13 -21.05 -1.61
N VAL A 654 2.82 -19.90 -2.20
CA VAL A 654 3.71 -19.27 -3.18
C VAL A 654 4.96 -18.62 -2.57
N ASN A 655 4.95 -18.32 -1.27
CA ASN A 655 6.10 -17.77 -0.55
C ASN A 655 6.95 -18.84 0.15
N ALA A 656 6.45 -20.06 0.30
CA ALA A 656 7.20 -21.17 0.85
C ALA A 656 8.36 -21.58 -0.09
N SER A 657 9.50 -21.98 0.49
CA SER A 657 10.75 -22.22 -0.26
C SER A 657 10.79 -23.63 -0.87
N TRP A 658 9.97 -23.90 -1.88
CA TRP A 658 9.91 -25.21 -2.55
C TRP A 658 11.14 -25.56 -3.40
N GLU A 659 11.95 -24.56 -3.78
CA GLU A 659 13.16 -24.75 -4.58
C GLU A 659 14.19 -25.68 -3.91
N LYS A 660 14.19 -25.73 -2.57
CA LYS A 660 15.09 -26.58 -1.78
C LYS A 660 14.70 -28.06 -1.79
N GLU A 661 13.46 -28.38 -2.17
CA GLU A 661 12.89 -29.73 -2.07
C GLU A 661 12.89 -30.50 -3.40
N GLY A 662 13.27 -29.85 -4.51
CA GLY A 662 13.44 -30.48 -5.83
C GLY A 662 12.23 -30.38 -6.77
N GLN A 663 12.36 -30.93 -7.98
CA GLN A 663 11.39 -30.76 -9.07
C GLN A 663 10.01 -31.38 -8.77
N ASN A 664 9.95 -32.49 -8.03
CA ASN A 664 8.69 -33.17 -7.70
C ASN A 664 7.80 -32.35 -6.76
N SER A 665 8.39 -31.61 -5.81
CA SER A 665 7.65 -30.69 -4.94
C SER A 665 7.04 -29.53 -5.73
N ILE A 666 7.75 -28.99 -6.72
CA ILE A 666 7.24 -27.92 -7.61
C ILE A 666 6.05 -28.42 -8.45
N ILE A 667 6.11 -29.65 -8.97
CA ILE A 667 5.00 -30.25 -9.72
C ILE A 667 3.78 -30.45 -8.82
N THR A 668 3.98 -30.97 -7.60
CA THR A 668 2.91 -31.18 -6.62
C THR A 668 2.26 -29.87 -6.21
N LEU A 669 3.05 -28.85 -5.88
CA LEU A 669 2.59 -27.51 -5.59
C LEU A 669 1.74 -26.95 -6.75
N THR A 670 2.23 -27.08 -7.99
CA THR A 670 1.52 -26.59 -9.18
C THR A 670 0.17 -27.28 -9.34
N LYS A 671 0.10 -28.60 -9.13
CA LYS A 671 -1.16 -29.37 -9.16
C LYS A 671 -2.15 -28.85 -8.11
N ILE A 672 -1.70 -28.59 -6.88
CA ILE A 672 -2.55 -28.12 -5.79
C ILE A 672 -3.06 -26.71 -6.05
N LEU A 673 -2.18 -25.80 -6.47
CA LEU A 673 -2.56 -24.44 -6.86
C LEU A 673 -3.57 -24.46 -8.02
N GLU A 674 -3.37 -25.33 -9.01
CA GLU A 674 -4.31 -25.51 -10.11
C GLU A 674 -5.66 -26.06 -9.62
N LYS A 675 -5.66 -27.08 -8.74
CA LYS A 675 -6.88 -27.63 -8.14
C LYS A 675 -7.64 -26.52 -7.43
N LEU A 676 -7.04 -25.85 -6.45
CA LEU A 676 -7.66 -24.76 -5.67
C LEU A 676 -8.15 -23.58 -6.52
N SER A 677 -7.55 -23.36 -7.70
CA SER A 677 -7.94 -22.30 -8.63
C SER A 677 -9.13 -22.65 -9.50
N LYS A 678 -9.42 -23.93 -9.68
CA LYS A 678 -10.49 -24.43 -10.53
C LYS A 678 -11.52 -25.14 -9.65
N PRO A 679 -12.54 -24.41 -9.18
CA PRO A 679 -13.60 -25.05 -8.44
C PRO A 679 -14.35 -26.01 -9.36
N GLY A 680 -14.78 -27.14 -8.79
CA GLY A 680 -15.73 -28.05 -9.43
C GLY A 680 -17.14 -27.46 -9.41
N GLU A 681 -18.14 -28.29 -9.13
CA GLU A 681 -19.50 -27.80 -8.88
C GLU A 681 -19.57 -27.03 -7.55
N MET A 682 -20.02 -25.78 -7.61
CA MET A 682 -20.21 -24.89 -6.46
C MET A 682 -21.57 -24.21 -6.55
N ASN A 683 -22.17 -23.92 -5.40
CA ASN A 683 -23.29 -22.99 -5.33
C ASN A 683 -22.86 -21.56 -5.75
N ASP A 684 -23.82 -20.70 -6.09
CA ASP A 684 -23.52 -19.36 -6.61
C ASP A 684 -22.79 -18.47 -5.58
N GLU A 685 -23.11 -18.60 -4.29
CA GLU A 685 -22.44 -17.84 -3.22
C GLU A 685 -20.96 -18.18 -3.12
N ALA A 686 -20.61 -19.46 -2.99
CA ALA A 686 -19.22 -19.92 -2.92
C ALA A 686 -18.47 -19.58 -4.22
N ARG A 687 -19.15 -19.63 -5.38
CA ARG A 687 -18.53 -19.22 -6.66
C ARG A 687 -18.18 -17.74 -6.68
N ILE A 688 -19.04 -16.87 -6.16
CA ILE A 688 -18.76 -15.43 -6.05
C ILE A 688 -17.62 -15.18 -5.06
N LEU A 689 -17.63 -15.83 -3.89
CA LEU A 689 -16.56 -15.75 -2.90
C LEU A 689 -15.21 -16.22 -3.48
N HIS A 690 -15.19 -17.36 -4.18
CA HIS A 690 -14.01 -17.88 -4.88
C HIS A 690 -13.49 -16.88 -5.91
N SER A 691 -14.38 -16.28 -6.70
CA SER A 691 -13.99 -15.30 -7.72
C SER A 691 -13.30 -14.06 -7.12
N MET A 692 -13.74 -13.62 -5.94
CA MET A 692 -13.09 -12.52 -5.20
C MET A 692 -11.69 -12.92 -4.73
N VAL A 693 -11.53 -14.14 -4.18
CA VAL A 693 -10.23 -14.69 -3.79
C VAL A 693 -9.29 -14.74 -4.99
N MET A 694 -9.74 -15.31 -6.11
CA MET A 694 -8.92 -15.46 -7.30
C MET A 694 -8.50 -14.12 -7.89
N GLU A 695 -9.38 -13.11 -7.95
CA GLU A 695 -9.00 -11.77 -8.43
C GLU A 695 -7.88 -11.17 -7.57
N ASN A 696 -7.90 -11.42 -6.26
CA ASN A 696 -6.92 -10.95 -5.29
C ASN A 696 -5.57 -11.68 -5.36
N VAL A 697 -5.55 -13.01 -5.56
CA VAL A 697 -4.30 -13.81 -5.52
C VAL A 697 -3.66 -14.06 -6.88
N ASN A 698 -4.40 -13.96 -7.99
CA ASN A 698 -3.93 -14.36 -9.32
C ASN A 698 -2.62 -13.65 -9.75
N ASP A 699 -2.47 -12.34 -9.51
CA ASP A 699 -1.20 -11.65 -9.82
C ASP A 699 -0.03 -12.21 -9.01
N VAL A 700 -0.23 -12.53 -7.73
CA VAL A 700 0.82 -13.04 -6.83
C VAL A 700 1.23 -14.45 -7.24
N VAL A 701 0.25 -15.33 -7.49
CA VAL A 701 0.47 -16.70 -7.96
C VAL A 701 1.18 -16.70 -9.32
N PHE A 702 0.75 -15.83 -10.24
CA PHE A 702 1.39 -15.70 -11.54
C PHE A 702 2.87 -15.32 -11.41
N THR A 703 3.20 -14.29 -10.63
CA THR A 703 4.59 -13.83 -10.46
C THR A 703 5.46 -14.88 -9.78
N ALA A 704 4.94 -15.61 -8.80
CA ALA A 704 5.69 -16.67 -8.13
C ALA A 704 6.00 -17.83 -9.09
N LEU A 705 5.03 -18.27 -9.89
CA LEU A 705 5.21 -19.36 -10.84
C LEU A 705 6.04 -18.96 -12.07
N GLU A 706 6.03 -17.68 -12.45
CA GLU A 706 6.88 -17.15 -13.52
C GLU A 706 8.38 -17.32 -13.19
N ASN A 707 8.75 -17.15 -11.91
CA ASN A 707 10.10 -17.39 -11.42
C ASN A 707 10.50 -18.89 -11.44
N LEU A 708 9.52 -19.79 -11.44
CA LEU A 708 9.69 -21.25 -11.48
C LEU A 708 9.46 -21.84 -12.89
N SER A 709 9.56 -20.99 -13.92
CA SER A 709 9.33 -21.39 -15.31
C SER A 709 10.39 -22.38 -15.82
N GLY A 710 9.96 -23.38 -16.61
CA GLY A 710 10.82 -24.44 -17.17
C GLY A 710 10.20 -25.84 -17.18
N LEU A 711 9.11 -26.06 -16.43
CA LEU A 711 8.35 -27.31 -16.42
C LEU A 711 7.04 -27.20 -17.24
N PRO A 712 6.65 -28.21 -18.05
CA PRO A 712 5.45 -28.15 -18.88
C PRO A 712 4.15 -27.91 -18.11
N GLN A 713 4.02 -28.48 -16.89
CA GLN A 713 2.84 -28.29 -16.05
C GLN A 713 2.69 -26.82 -15.60
N VAL A 714 3.81 -26.19 -15.23
CA VAL A 714 3.86 -24.77 -14.80
C VAL A 714 3.48 -23.86 -15.95
N GLU A 715 4.00 -24.10 -17.15
CA GLU A 715 3.70 -23.28 -18.33
C GLU A 715 2.22 -23.36 -18.75
N ASN A 716 1.62 -24.56 -18.65
CA ASN A 716 0.21 -24.73 -18.96
C ASN A 716 -0.69 -23.95 -18.00
N TYR A 717 -0.37 -23.97 -16.70
CA TYR A 717 -1.12 -23.21 -15.71
C TYR A 717 -0.88 -21.69 -15.85
N LEU A 718 0.34 -21.24 -16.13
CA LEU A 718 0.65 -19.83 -16.42
C LEU A 718 -0.15 -19.28 -17.62
N LYS A 719 -0.34 -20.07 -18.69
CA LYS A 719 -1.19 -19.69 -19.83
C LYS A 719 -2.65 -19.45 -19.41
N GLN A 720 -3.17 -20.29 -18.52
CA GLN A 720 -4.54 -20.15 -18.01
C GLN A 720 -4.69 -18.91 -17.14
N LEU A 721 -3.75 -18.66 -16.22
CA LEU A 721 -3.73 -17.46 -15.37
C LEU A 721 -3.61 -16.18 -16.22
N LYS A 722 -2.79 -16.20 -17.28
CA LYS A 722 -2.66 -15.07 -18.21
C LYS A 722 -3.96 -14.72 -18.92
N LYS A 723 -4.76 -15.73 -19.32
CA LYS A 723 -6.09 -15.51 -19.91
C LYS A 723 -7.02 -14.82 -18.91
N ALA A 724 -7.03 -15.28 -17.65
CA ALA A 724 -7.79 -14.65 -16.57
C ALA A 724 -7.30 -13.22 -16.25
N ARG A 725 -6.02 -12.89 -16.52
CA ARG A 725 -5.48 -11.52 -16.41
C ARG A 725 -5.83 -10.63 -17.62
N SER A 726 -6.32 -11.15 -18.73
CA SER A 726 -6.57 -10.36 -19.96
C SER A 726 -8.01 -9.91 -20.16
N GLY A 727 -8.95 -10.50 -19.42
CA GLY A 727 -10.34 -10.01 -19.28
C GLY A 727 -10.43 -9.01 -18.15
#